data_AF-A0A8T4ZIZ8-F1
#
_entry.id   AF-A0A8T4ZIZ8-F1
#
_cell.length_a   1.000
_cell.length_b   1.000
_cell.length_c   1.000
_cell.angle_alpha   90.00
_cell.angle_beta   90.00
_cell.angle_gamma   90.00
#
_symmetry.space_group_name_H-M   'P 1'
#
loop_
_entity.id
_entity.type
_entity.pdbx_description
1 polymer ?
#
loop_
_entity_poly.entity_id
_entity_poly.type
_entity_poly.pdbx_seq_one_letter_code
_entity_poly.pdbx_strand_id
1 'polypeptide(L)'
;MSSIQLKVAEAKQQRDVGRGIARIDSDTMKNLGVTVGDVIEIIGKKSTAAKAWPAYPEDQGLAIIRIDGFIRKNCGVSINEFVSVKKAEAEYATSIKLAPVDIRISVDSDFVRFVKDRLIDRPCTRGDTILIMMLGHSVPFMVVNTRPNGIVKISPTTEISILSEPVPELEMPARTTYEDIGGLDEAIKRIREMVELPLRHPEIFQRLGIEPPKGVLLHGPPGCGKTLLARAVANESEANFYAINGPEIMSKFYGESEARMRKMFEDAEKNAPSILFIDEIDAIAPKRSEVTGEVERRVVAQLLASMDGLKGRGNVIVIGATNRPDALDPALRRPGRFDREIEIGIPDVKGRYEILQIHTRGMPLGEDVDLNRVAEITHGYTGADLEALAREAAMKALRRYLPKIDLEEKRIPHEVLDQMKVTGEDIFDAFREITPTAMREVYVETPNVKWEDVGGLEDVKQNLREAVEWPLKKPEVFKRLGITPPKGILLHGPPGCGKTLLARAVATESEANFISIRGPEIFSKWVGESEKAIREIFRKARMAAPSIIFFDEFDSLVPSRGMDISDSRVTERVISQLLTEIDGLLTLENVVVLAATNRPDIIDPAVLRPGRFDRRIYVPPPDDEARLKILQIKTKSMPLDSSVDLVALSKRLAGYSGADLDSVCREAAFNALRRDINTGTVNIADFEKAISEVRPSVTPDMEKWYLEMSKRFKEPQKPPMIIA
;
A
#
# COMPACT_ATOMS: atom_id res chain seq x y z
N MET A 1 11.54 -2.51 51.25
CA MET A 1 11.97 -2.43 49.84
C MET A 1 11.37 -1.18 49.23
N SER A 2 12.19 -0.33 48.62
CA SER A 2 11.78 0.91 47.94
C SER A 2 10.99 0.57 46.68
N SER A 3 9.71 0.94 46.64
CA SER A 3 8.96 1.02 45.38
C SER A 3 9.34 2.27 44.62
N ILE A 4 9.47 2.16 43.31
CA ILE A 4 9.63 3.30 42.40
C ILE A 4 8.38 3.40 41.54
N GLN A 5 7.85 4.62 41.36
CA GLN A 5 6.79 4.86 40.39
C GLN A 5 7.40 5.13 39.02
N LEU A 6 6.94 4.40 38.02
CA LEU A 6 7.36 4.55 36.63
C LEU A 6 6.15 4.76 35.74
N LYS A 7 6.32 5.54 34.69
CA LYS A 7 5.27 5.76 33.68
C LYS A 7 5.29 4.65 32.63
N VAL A 8 4.15 4.03 32.37
CA VAL A 8 4.01 2.93 31.41
C VAL A 8 4.12 3.45 29.98
N ALA A 9 4.98 2.82 29.20
CA ALA A 9 5.15 3.03 27.77
C ALA A 9 5.05 1.70 27.00
N GLU A 10 4.78 1.78 25.71
CA GLU A 10 4.66 0.61 24.84
C GLU A 10 6.02 -0.03 24.53
N ALA A 11 6.00 -1.33 24.22
CA ALA A 11 7.19 -2.04 23.75
C ALA A 11 7.52 -1.59 22.31
N LYS A 12 8.70 -0.94 22.13
CA LYS A 12 9.17 -0.47 20.81
C LYS A 12 9.48 -1.59 19.82
N GLN A 13 9.87 -2.77 20.30
CA GLN A 13 10.37 -3.85 19.45
C GLN A 13 9.50 -5.09 19.55
N GLN A 14 9.12 -5.61 18.40
CA GLN A 14 8.23 -6.76 18.28
C GLN A 14 8.80 -8.05 18.89
N ARG A 15 10.14 -8.11 19.10
CA ARG A 15 10.84 -9.21 19.77
C ARG A 15 10.65 -9.25 21.29
N ASP A 16 10.30 -8.13 21.92
CA ASP A 16 10.14 -8.05 23.38
C ASP A 16 8.74 -8.52 23.84
N VAL A 17 7.74 -8.37 22.96
CA VAL A 17 6.33 -8.68 23.22
C VAL A 17 6.10 -10.19 23.36
N GLY A 18 5.31 -10.57 24.36
CA GLY A 18 4.94 -11.95 24.65
C GLY A 18 6.01 -12.73 25.40
N ARG A 19 7.18 -12.13 25.71
CA ARG A 19 8.30 -12.77 26.44
C ARG A 19 8.34 -12.48 27.94
N GLY A 20 7.43 -11.63 28.45
CA GLY A 20 7.42 -11.26 29.86
C GLY A 20 8.59 -10.35 30.26
N ILE A 21 9.01 -9.45 29.35
CA ILE A 21 10.14 -8.53 29.54
C ILE A 21 9.61 -7.14 29.86
N ALA A 22 10.21 -6.49 30.85
CA ALA A 22 9.96 -5.09 31.21
C ALA A 22 11.27 -4.31 31.13
N ARG A 23 11.32 -3.30 30.25
CA ARG A 23 12.52 -2.47 30.11
C ARG A 23 12.45 -1.25 31.01
N ILE A 24 13.47 -1.08 31.87
CA ILE A 24 13.59 0.01 32.83
C ILE A 24 14.98 0.65 32.77
N ASP A 25 15.05 1.92 33.17
CA ASP A 25 16.29 2.71 33.11
C ASP A 25 17.37 2.18 34.06
N SER A 26 18.63 2.43 33.72
CA SER A 26 19.81 1.94 34.46
C SER A 26 19.88 2.51 35.88
N ASP A 27 19.48 3.78 36.06
CA ASP A 27 19.43 4.39 37.39
C ASP A 27 18.27 3.83 38.23
N THR A 28 17.15 3.53 37.57
CA THR A 28 16.01 2.85 38.21
C THR A 28 16.39 1.43 38.65
N MET A 29 17.15 0.69 37.83
CA MET A 29 17.67 -0.64 38.19
C MET A 29 18.59 -0.59 39.41
N LYS A 30 19.52 0.37 39.45
CA LYS A 30 20.43 0.57 40.59
C LYS A 30 19.64 0.88 41.86
N ASN A 31 18.64 1.77 41.77
CA ASN A 31 17.82 2.17 42.91
C ASN A 31 16.93 1.03 43.45
N LEU A 32 16.49 0.12 42.57
CA LEU A 32 15.75 -1.09 42.93
C LEU A 32 16.66 -2.25 43.39
N GLY A 33 17.98 -2.15 43.17
CA GLY A 33 18.93 -3.23 43.43
C GLY A 33 18.70 -4.46 42.56
N VAL A 34 18.30 -4.26 41.30
CA VAL A 34 18.04 -5.33 40.32
C VAL A 34 19.06 -5.32 39.21
N THR A 35 19.39 -6.50 38.71
CA THR A 35 20.29 -6.73 37.57
C THR A 35 19.50 -7.24 36.36
N VAL A 36 20.16 -7.31 35.20
CA VAL A 36 19.52 -7.81 33.96
C VAL A 36 19.09 -9.26 34.15
N GLY A 37 17.80 -9.55 33.93
CA GLY A 37 17.21 -10.88 34.11
C GLY A 37 16.59 -11.14 35.48
N ASP A 38 16.76 -10.24 36.46
CA ASP A 38 16.03 -10.32 37.72
C ASP A 38 14.53 -10.10 37.49
N VAL A 39 13.70 -10.66 38.39
CA VAL A 39 12.25 -10.51 38.31
C VAL A 39 11.81 -9.33 39.16
N ILE A 40 10.97 -8.50 38.56
CA ILE A 40 10.33 -7.36 39.20
C ILE A 40 8.83 -7.59 39.31
N GLU A 41 8.27 -7.11 40.41
CA GLU A 41 6.83 -7.03 40.61
C GLU A 41 6.35 -5.67 40.11
N ILE A 42 5.34 -5.71 39.23
CA ILE A 42 4.69 -4.53 38.67
C ILE A 42 3.29 -4.45 39.27
N ILE A 43 3.04 -3.40 40.04
CA ILE A 43 1.80 -3.18 40.78
C ILE A 43 1.02 -2.05 40.11
N GLY A 44 -0.10 -2.42 39.48
CA GLY A 44 -1.12 -1.52 38.94
C GLY A 44 -2.44 -1.66 39.71
N LYS A 45 -3.55 -1.91 38.99
CA LYS A 45 -4.82 -2.36 39.60
C LYS A 45 -4.70 -3.81 40.13
N LYS A 46 -3.86 -4.61 39.47
CA LYS A 46 -3.45 -5.96 39.87
C LYS A 46 -1.92 -6.03 39.91
N SER A 47 -1.37 -6.98 40.66
CA SER A 47 0.07 -7.27 40.64
C SER A 47 0.39 -8.32 39.60
N THR A 48 1.51 -8.13 38.90
CA THR A 48 2.06 -9.10 37.93
C THR A 48 3.58 -9.09 38.00
N ALA A 49 4.23 -10.01 37.29
CA ALA A 49 5.68 -10.17 37.31
C ALA A 49 6.29 -10.14 35.90
N ALA A 50 7.47 -9.53 35.78
CA ALA A 50 8.22 -9.45 34.53
C ALA A 50 9.73 -9.49 34.78
N LYS A 51 10.50 -9.86 33.76
CA LYS A 51 11.97 -9.81 33.82
C LYS A 51 12.47 -8.40 33.50
N ALA A 52 13.32 -7.86 34.37
CA ALA A 52 13.94 -6.56 34.16
C ALA A 52 15.01 -6.64 33.06
N TRP A 53 14.89 -5.75 32.07
CA TRP A 53 15.86 -5.55 30.99
C TRP A 53 16.24 -4.07 30.85
N PRO A 54 17.45 -3.75 30.36
CA PRO A 54 17.86 -2.36 30.22
C PRO A 54 16.99 -1.63 29.20
N ALA A 55 16.63 -0.39 29.53
CA ALA A 55 15.98 0.55 28.63
C ALA A 55 16.87 0.89 27.42
N TYR A 56 16.24 1.39 26.35
CA TYR A 56 16.96 1.89 25.19
C TYR A 56 17.75 3.16 25.55
N PRO A 57 18.83 3.49 24.81
CA PRO A 57 19.63 4.69 25.09
C PRO A 57 18.81 5.98 25.14
N GLU A 58 17.77 6.09 24.32
CA GLU A 58 16.86 7.25 24.24
C GLU A 58 15.93 7.40 25.45
N ASP A 59 15.67 6.30 26.15
CA ASP A 59 14.68 6.22 27.23
C ASP A 59 15.33 6.41 28.62
N GLN A 60 16.64 6.63 28.67
CA GLN A 60 17.40 6.81 29.90
C GLN A 60 17.02 8.12 30.60
N GLY A 61 16.85 8.09 31.92
CA GLY A 61 16.49 9.26 32.74
C GLY A 61 15.02 9.71 32.65
N LEU A 62 14.17 9.07 31.84
CA LEU A 62 12.77 9.48 31.65
C LEU A 62 11.80 8.85 32.67
N ALA A 63 12.28 8.01 33.59
CA ALA A 63 11.47 7.28 34.58
C ALA A 63 10.28 6.51 33.95
N ILE A 64 10.52 5.93 32.78
CA ILE A 64 9.53 5.13 32.05
C ILE A 64 9.82 3.63 32.16
N ILE A 65 8.76 2.83 32.07
CA ILE A 65 8.81 1.37 31.96
C ILE A 65 8.14 0.95 30.66
N ARG A 66 8.88 0.28 29.77
CA ARG A 66 8.30 -0.30 28.55
C ARG A 66 7.90 -1.74 28.81
N ILE A 67 6.61 -2.00 28.69
CA ILE A 67 5.99 -3.33 28.86
C ILE A 67 5.05 -3.61 27.71
N ASP A 68 4.89 -4.89 27.38
CA ASP A 68 4.00 -5.36 26.32
C ASP A 68 2.52 -5.26 26.71
N GLY A 69 1.63 -5.37 25.71
CA GLY A 69 0.18 -5.33 25.92
C GLY A 69 -0.35 -6.39 26.90
N PHE A 70 0.34 -7.53 27.04
CA PHE A 70 -0.05 -8.63 27.91
C PHE A 70 0.26 -8.35 29.38
N ILE A 71 1.45 -7.84 29.68
CA ILE A 71 1.81 -7.39 31.03
C ILE A 71 0.88 -6.24 31.44
N ARG A 72 0.63 -5.27 30.52
CA ARG A 72 -0.34 -4.18 30.75
C ARG A 72 -1.72 -4.71 31.13
N LYS A 73 -2.22 -5.70 30.40
CA LYS A 73 -3.48 -6.40 30.70
C LYS A 73 -3.45 -7.09 32.07
N ASN A 74 -2.36 -7.79 32.38
CA ASN A 74 -2.23 -8.55 33.63
C ASN A 74 -2.23 -7.63 34.86
N CYS A 75 -1.54 -6.48 34.81
CA CYS A 75 -1.58 -5.48 35.89
C CYS A 75 -2.76 -4.50 35.80
N GLY A 76 -3.55 -4.55 34.72
CA GLY A 76 -4.76 -3.75 34.52
C GLY A 76 -4.47 -2.25 34.36
N VAL A 77 -3.39 -1.91 33.66
CA VAL A 77 -2.98 -0.52 33.39
C VAL A 77 -2.91 -0.27 31.90
N SER A 78 -3.23 0.95 31.50
CA SER A 78 -3.10 1.40 30.11
C SER A 78 -1.83 2.24 29.92
N ILE A 79 -1.46 2.55 28.67
CA ILE A 79 -0.26 3.35 28.39
C ILE A 79 -0.37 4.74 29.08
N ASN A 80 0.76 5.36 29.43
CA ASN A 80 0.84 6.65 30.14
C ASN A 80 0.36 6.68 31.60
N GLU A 81 -0.17 5.58 32.15
CA GLU A 81 -0.41 5.46 33.59
C GLU A 81 0.88 5.22 34.38
N PHE A 82 0.81 5.39 35.70
CA PHE A 82 1.90 5.10 36.61
C PHE A 82 1.72 3.72 37.23
N VAL A 83 2.80 2.95 37.26
CA VAL A 83 2.89 1.67 37.98
C VAL A 83 3.93 1.77 39.08
N SER A 84 3.70 1.06 40.17
CA SER A 84 4.70 0.90 41.22
C SER A 84 5.50 -0.37 40.95
N VAL A 85 6.82 -0.23 40.84
CA VAL A 85 7.74 -1.34 40.57
C VAL A 85 8.58 -1.63 41.81
N LYS A 86 8.70 -2.92 42.16
CA LYS A 86 9.51 -3.42 43.26
C LYS A 86 10.30 -4.64 42.81
N LYS A 87 11.42 -4.93 43.49
CA LYS A 87 12.13 -6.20 43.30
C LYS A 87 11.27 -7.34 43.85
N ALA A 88 11.03 -8.38 43.04
CA ALA A 88 10.26 -9.54 43.46
C ALA A 88 11.20 -10.65 43.98
N GLU A 89 10.81 -11.30 45.07
CA GLU A 89 11.39 -12.58 45.48
C GLU A 89 10.68 -13.70 44.71
N ALA A 90 11.23 -14.05 43.54
CA ALA A 90 10.64 -15.07 42.68
C ALA A 90 11.27 -16.44 42.96
N GLU A 91 10.49 -17.32 43.59
CA GLU A 91 10.89 -18.71 43.85
C GLU A 91 10.63 -19.60 42.63
N TYR A 92 11.30 -20.75 42.55
CA TYR A 92 11.03 -21.73 41.50
C TYR A 92 9.72 -22.47 41.77
N ALA A 93 8.83 -22.51 40.78
CA ALA A 93 7.56 -23.20 40.89
C ALA A 93 7.77 -24.73 41.02
N THR A 94 7.11 -25.36 41.98
CA THR A 94 7.01 -26.83 42.04
C THR A 94 5.94 -27.33 41.10
N SER A 95 4.78 -26.65 41.05
CA SER A 95 3.67 -27.02 40.16
C SER A 95 2.87 -25.81 39.68
N ILE A 96 2.40 -25.84 38.43
CA ILE A 96 1.56 -24.78 37.84
C ILE A 96 0.34 -25.40 37.17
N LYS A 97 -0.82 -24.75 37.35
CA LYS A 97 -2.07 -25.06 36.64
C LYS A 97 -2.37 -23.99 35.60
N LEU A 98 -2.46 -24.40 34.33
CA LEU A 98 -2.81 -23.53 33.20
C LEU A 98 -4.18 -23.94 32.64
N ALA A 99 -4.95 -22.98 32.16
CA ALA A 99 -6.19 -23.21 31.45
C ALA A 99 -6.27 -22.33 30.21
N PRO A 100 -6.73 -22.84 29.05
CA PRO A 100 -6.96 -21.99 27.89
C PRO A 100 -8.08 -20.98 28.18
N VAL A 101 -8.05 -19.83 27.51
CA VAL A 101 -9.09 -18.80 27.67
C VAL A 101 -10.21 -19.00 26.64
N ASP A 102 -9.87 -19.22 25.37
CA ASP A 102 -10.85 -19.13 24.27
C ASP A 102 -11.15 -20.47 23.58
N ILE A 103 -10.29 -21.47 23.74
CA ILE A 103 -10.36 -22.72 22.97
C ILE A 103 -10.34 -23.95 23.86
N ARG A 104 -11.07 -25.00 23.47
CA ARG A 104 -10.88 -26.34 24.04
C ARG A 104 -9.65 -26.98 23.42
N ILE A 105 -8.79 -27.53 24.26
CA ILE A 105 -7.53 -28.13 23.82
C ILE A 105 -7.50 -29.58 24.29
N SER A 106 -7.09 -30.48 23.40
CA SER A 106 -6.74 -31.83 23.82
C SER A 106 -5.38 -31.78 24.50
N VAL A 107 -5.32 -32.08 25.79
CA VAL A 107 -4.07 -32.10 26.55
C VAL A 107 -3.51 -33.52 26.58
N ASP A 108 -2.31 -33.69 26.05
CA ASP A 108 -1.50 -34.90 26.12
C ASP A 108 -0.13 -34.63 26.78
N SER A 109 0.60 -35.70 27.10
CA SER A 109 1.89 -35.62 27.80
C SER A 109 2.94 -34.83 27.00
N ASP A 110 2.91 -34.93 25.67
CA ASP A 110 3.86 -34.26 24.78
C ASP A 110 3.51 -32.79 24.61
N PHE A 111 2.22 -32.45 24.54
CA PHE A 111 1.74 -31.07 24.60
C PHE A 111 2.18 -30.33 25.88
N VAL A 112 2.10 -31.00 27.03
CA VAL A 112 2.59 -30.43 28.31
C VAL A 112 4.09 -30.14 28.25
N ARG A 113 4.87 -31.02 27.62
CA ARG A 113 6.31 -30.83 27.42
C ARG A 113 6.61 -29.66 26.49
N PHE A 114 5.90 -29.55 25.37
CA PHE A 114 6.02 -28.43 24.43
C PHE A 114 5.74 -27.08 25.11
N VAL A 115 4.65 -27.02 25.89
CA VAL A 115 4.30 -25.82 26.67
C VAL A 115 5.38 -25.50 27.70
N LYS A 116 5.92 -26.53 28.37
CA LYS A 116 6.99 -26.36 29.36
C LYS A 116 8.23 -25.72 28.76
N ASP A 117 8.72 -26.24 27.63
CA ASP A 117 9.94 -25.75 26.99
C ASP A 117 9.84 -24.26 26.59
N ARG A 118 8.67 -23.80 26.16
CA ARG A 118 8.42 -22.38 25.82
C ARG A 118 8.24 -21.47 27.03
N LEU A 119 7.93 -22.02 28.20
CA LEU A 119 7.66 -21.27 29.42
C LEU A 119 8.86 -21.21 30.37
N ILE A 120 9.96 -21.93 30.09
CA ILE A 120 11.16 -21.94 30.94
C ILE A 120 11.65 -20.52 31.23
N ASP A 121 12.02 -20.30 32.49
CA ASP A 121 12.53 -19.03 33.03
C ASP A 121 11.52 -17.86 32.95
N ARG A 122 10.26 -18.12 32.58
CA ARG A 122 9.22 -17.08 32.57
C ARG A 122 8.68 -16.86 33.98
N PRO A 123 8.63 -15.60 34.47
CA PRO A 123 7.92 -15.29 35.69
C PRO A 123 6.41 -15.27 35.45
N CYS A 124 5.64 -15.76 36.42
CA CYS A 124 4.19 -15.68 36.41
C CYS A 124 3.59 -15.65 37.80
N THR A 125 2.37 -15.12 37.87
CA THR A 125 1.55 -15.03 39.08
C THR A 125 0.18 -15.63 38.81
N ARG A 126 -0.52 -16.05 39.87
CA ARG A 126 -1.91 -16.50 39.76
C ARG A 126 -2.79 -15.40 39.13
N GLY A 127 -3.54 -15.76 38.10
CA GLY A 127 -4.41 -14.85 37.34
C GLY A 127 -3.76 -14.20 36.12
N ASP A 128 -2.44 -14.37 35.93
CA ASP A 128 -1.77 -13.86 34.73
C ASP A 128 -2.24 -14.60 33.47
N THR A 129 -2.41 -13.85 32.38
CA THR A 129 -2.59 -14.40 31.05
C THR A 129 -1.23 -14.48 30.34
N ILE A 130 -0.90 -15.66 29.84
CA ILE A 130 0.35 -15.98 29.17
C ILE A 130 0.04 -16.44 27.75
N LEU A 131 0.72 -15.85 26.76
CA LEU A 131 0.66 -16.35 25.39
C LEU A 131 1.66 -17.46 25.15
N ILE A 132 1.16 -18.54 24.54
CA ILE A 132 1.98 -19.61 24.00
C ILE A 132 1.70 -19.66 22.50
N MET A 133 2.74 -19.46 21.71
CA MET A 133 2.65 -19.60 20.25
C MET A 133 2.65 -21.09 19.88
N MET A 134 1.62 -21.53 19.18
CA MET A 134 1.41 -22.90 18.73
C MET A 134 1.00 -22.88 17.26
N LEU A 135 1.79 -23.52 16.40
CA LEU A 135 1.46 -23.70 14.97
C LEU A 135 1.03 -22.40 14.24
N GLY A 136 1.74 -21.28 14.43
CA GLY A 136 1.34 -20.01 13.81
C GLY A 136 0.38 -19.15 14.62
N HIS A 137 -0.33 -19.72 15.60
CA HIS A 137 -1.35 -19.02 16.38
C HIS A 137 -0.91 -18.79 17.83
N SER A 138 -1.17 -17.61 18.38
CA SER A 138 -0.90 -17.32 19.79
C SER A 138 -2.13 -17.69 20.62
N VAL A 139 -2.00 -18.70 21.47
CA VAL A 139 -3.10 -19.13 22.35
C VAL A 139 -2.89 -18.56 23.74
N PRO A 140 -3.85 -17.81 24.29
CA PRO A 140 -3.80 -17.32 25.66
C PRO A 140 -4.15 -18.42 26.66
N PHE A 141 -3.28 -18.60 27.63
CA PHE A 141 -3.48 -19.45 28.81
C PHE A 141 -3.51 -18.60 30.07
N MET A 142 -4.46 -18.87 30.95
CA MET A 142 -4.52 -18.27 32.26
C MET A 142 -3.86 -19.17 33.29
N VAL A 143 -3.08 -18.55 34.18
CA VAL A 143 -2.49 -19.23 35.35
C VAL A 143 -3.57 -19.35 36.43
N VAL A 144 -4.17 -20.53 36.56
CA VAL A 144 -5.23 -20.80 37.54
C VAL A 144 -4.66 -20.87 38.95
N ASN A 145 -3.50 -21.53 39.09
CA ASN A 145 -2.84 -21.70 40.38
C ASN A 145 -1.34 -21.93 40.25
N THR A 146 -0.58 -21.51 41.25
CA THR A 146 0.88 -21.71 41.36
C THR A 146 1.22 -22.30 42.73
N ARG A 147 2.26 -23.14 42.81
CA ARG A 147 2.86 -23.59 44.07
C ARG A 147 4.37 -23.34 44.00
N PRO A 148 4.98 -22.61 44.96
CA PRO A 148 4.36 -21.88 46.08
C PRO A 148 3.44 -20.73 45.62
N ASN A 149 2.59 -20.23 46.54
CA ASN A 149 1.71 -19.11 46.23
C ASN A 149 2.53 -17.81 46.13
N GLY A 150 2.32 -17.04 45.08
CA GLY A 150 3.05 -15.79 44.83
C GLY A 150 3.63 -15.74 43.42
N ILE A 151 4.65 -14.90 43.25
CA ILE A 151 5.40 -14.76 42.01
C ILE A 151 6.37 -15.93 41.91
N VAL A 152 6.27 -16.72 40.84
CA VAL A 152 7.11 -17.89 40.64
C VAL A 152 7.81 -17.85 39.28
N LYS A 153 8.99 -18.46 39.19
CA LYS A 153 9.69 -18.73 37.93
C LYS A 153 9.51 -20.19 37.53
N ILE A 154 9.28 -20.42 36.24
CA ILE A 154 9.13 -21.77 35.69
C ILE A 154 10.51 -22.38 35.46
N SER A 155 10.73 -23.58 35.99
CA SER A 155 11.98 -24.32 35.86
C SER A 155 11.78 -25.62 35.06
N PRO A 156 12.86 -26.24 34.53
CA PRO A 156 12.78 -27.57 33.93
C PRO A 156 12.27 -28.66 34.89
N THR A 157 12.30 -28.44 36.20
CA THR A 157 11.78 -29.37 37.22
C THR A 157 10.33 -29.10 37.61
N THR A 158 9.72 -28.00 37.14
CA THR A 158 8.32 -27.65 37.46
C THR A 158 7.33 -28.62 36.81
N GLU A 159 6.32 -29.06 37.56
CA GLU A 159 5.23 -29.90 37.06
C GLU A 159 4.10 -29.01 36.51
N ILE A 160 3.84 -29.06 35.20
CA ILE A 160 2.79 -28.27 34.55
C ILE A 160 1.58 -29.16 34.32
N SER A 161 0.40 -28.69 34.74
CA SER A 161 -0.88 -29.33 34.48
C SER A 161 -1.77 -28.37 33.70
N ILE A 162 -2.29 -28.82 32.56
CA ILE A 162 -3.10 -28.01 31.66
C ILE A 162 -4.52 -28.55 31.66
N LEU A 163 -5.51 -27.68 31.85
CA LEU A 163 -6.92 -28.03 31.76
C LEU A 163 -7.38 -28.03 30.29
N SER A 164 -8.23 -28.99 29.93
CA SER A 164 -8.75 -29.13 28.57
C SER A 164 -9.88 -28.16 28.23
N GLU A 165 -10.60 -27.68 29.26
CA GLU A 165 -11.73 -26.78 29.13
C GLU A 165 -11.32 -25.33 29.41
N PRO A 166 -11.89 -24.36 28.65
CA PRO A 166 -11.66 -22.95 28.89
C PRO A 166 -12.28 -22.49 30.20
N VAL A 167 -11.70 -21.47 30.82
CA VAL A 167 -12.24 -20.89 32.06
C VAL A 167 -13.53 -20.12 31.73
N PRO A 168 -14.71 -20.52 32.26
CA PRO A 168 -16.01 -19.98 31.82
C PRO A 168 -16.27 -18.52 32.20
N GLU A 169 -15.43 -17.89 33.04
CA GLU A 169 -15.66 -16.54 33.58
C GLU A 169 -15.10 -15.39 32.71
N LEU A 170 -14.39 -15.69 31.62
CA LEU A 170 -13.72 -14.67 30.81
C LEU A 170 -13.82 -15.01 29.31
N GLU A 171 -15.02 -14.90 28.72
CA GLU A 171 -15.16 -14.68 27.27
C GLU A 171 -14.53 -13.32 26.95
N MET A 172 -13.20 -13.31 26.77
CA MET A 172 -12.46 -12.13 26.38
C MET A 172 -12.11 -12.28 24.91
N PRO A 173 -12.79 -11.59 23.98
CA PRO A 173 -12.36 -11.62 22.59
C PRO A 173 -10.89 -11.22 22.50
N ALA A 174 -10.13 -11.89 21.63
CA ALA A 174 -8.74 -11.55 21.34
C ALA A 174 -8.62 -10.04 21.09
N ARG A 175 -8.06 -9.31 22.06
CA ARG A 175 -7.95 -7.85 22.01
C ARG A 175 -6.74 -7.50 21.17
N THR A 176 -6.96 -6.90 20.00
CA THR A 176 -5.92 -6.28 19.19
C THR A 176 -5.35 -5.08 19.93
N THR A 177 -4.03 -5.00 20.04
CA THR A 177 -3.30 -3.87 20.66
C THR A 177 -2.54 -3.07 19.60
N TYR A 178 -1.99 -1.90 19.97
CA TYR A 178 -1.13 -1.14 19.06
C TYR A 178 0.11 -1.91 18.60
N GLU A 179 0.58 -2.87 19.40
CA GLU A 179 1.73 -3.74 19.08
C GLU A 179 1.40 -4.78 18.00
N ASP A 180 0.12 -4.98 17.69
CA ASP A 180 -0.33 -5.85 16.61
C ASP A 180 -0.51 -5.09 15.28
N ILE A 181 -0.17 -3.79 15.25
CA ILE A 181 -0.27 -2.92 14.08
C ILE A 181 1.15 -2.44 13.70
N GLY A 182 1.58 -2.75 12.47
CA GLY A 182 2.89 -2.33 11.96
C GLY A 182 2.78 -1.16 10.98
N GLY A 183 3.81 -0.30 10.93
CA GLY A 183 3.96 0.72 9.88
C GLY A 183 3.05 1.93 9.95
N LEU A 184 2.26 2.09 11.03
CA LEU A 184 1.29 3.18 11.18
C LEU A 184 1.62 4.14 12.33
N ASP A 185 2.89 4.30 12.69
CA ASP A 185 3.35 5.11 13.85
C ASP A 185 2.72 6.51 13.89
N GLU A 186 2.75 7.25 12.77
CA GLU A 186 2.19 8.60 12.67
C GLU A 186 0.66 8.61 12.81
N ALA A 187 -0.02 7.65 12.18
CA ALA A 187 -1.48 7.53 12.28
C ALA A 187 -1.91 7.16 13.69
N ILE A 188 -1.19 6.23 14.34
CA ILE A 188 -1.40 5.84 15.74
C ILE A 188 -1.24 7.05 16.64
N LYS A 189 -0.15 7.82 16.51
CA LYS A 189 0.08 9.03 17.32
C LYS A 189 -1.06 10.04 17.20
N ARG A 190 -1.50 10.33 15.96
CA ARG A 190 -2.62 11.26 15.72
C ARG A 190 -3.93 10.77 16.30
N ILE A 191 -4.25 9.47 16.16
CA ILE A 191 -5.47 8.92 16.75
C ILE A 191 -5.42 8.93 18.27
N ARG A 192 -4.27 8.64 18.89
CA ARG A 192 -4.11 8.70 20.34
C ARG A 192 -4.39 10.09 20.89
N GLU A 193 -3.88 11.12 20.21
CA GLU A 193 -4.14 12.52 20.59
C GLU A 193 -5.63 12.90 20.45
N MET A 194 -6.31 12.36 19.43
CA MET A 194 -7.69 12.72 19.11
C MET A 194 -8.75 11.88 19.83
N VAL A 195 -8.44 10.63 20.19
CA VAL A 195 -9.41 9.66 20.71
C VAL A 195 -9.05 9.21 22.12
N GLU A 196 -7.79 8.83 22.38
CA GLU A 196 -7.37 8.32 23.70
C GLU A 196 -7.36 9.44 24.75
N LEU A 197 -6.81 10.61 24.41
CA LEU A 197 -6.71 11.76 25.33
C LEU A 197 -8.09 12.25 25.84
N PRO A 198 -9.11 12.50 24.99
CA PRO A 198 -10.42 12.92 25.47
C PRO A 198 -11.11 11.90 26.38
N LEU A 199 -10.99 10.61 26.06
CA LEU A 199 -11.68 9.55 26.80
C LEU A 199 -11.04 9.30 28.18
N ARG A 200 -9.71 9.38 28.27
CA ARG A 200 -8.98 9.04 29.51
C ARG A 200 -8.70 10.25 30.40
N HIS A 201 -8.47 11.42 29.81
CA HIS A 201 -8.18 12.64 30.56
C HIS A 201 -9.09 13.81 30.13
N PRO A 202 -10.42 13.72 30.38
CA PRO A 202 -11.36 14.80 30.03
C PRO A 202 -11.03 16.14 30.71
N GLU A 203 -10.39 16.09 31.89
CA GLU A 203 -9.99 17.25 32.69
C GLU A 203 -9.08 18.22 31.94
N ILE A 204 -8.22 17.71 31.06
CA ILE A 204 -7.29 18.52 30.25
C ILE A 204 -8.09 19.43 29.32
N PHE A 205 -9.09 18.88 28.63
CA PHE A 205 -9.96 19.60 27.70
C PHE A 205 -10.86 20.60 28.43
N GLN A 206 -11.40 20.21 29.59
CA GLN A 206 -12.21 21.10 30.42
C GLN A 206 -11.41 22.30 30.93
N ARG A 207 -10.16 22.09 31.37
CA ARG A 207 -9.29 23.17 31.85
C ARG A 207 -8.84 24.11 30.74
N LEU A 208 -8.57 23.57 29.55
CA LEU A 208 -8.20 24.34 28.37
C LEU A 208 -9.40 25.03 27.69
N GLY A 209 -10.63 24.67 28.06
CA GLY A 209 -11.85 25.23 27.48
C GLY A 209 -12.06 24.86 26.00
N ILE A 210 -11.45 23.77 25.55
CA ILE A 210 -11.54 23.27 24.17
C ILE A 210 -12.50 22.09 24.09
N GLU A 211 -13.30 22.03 23.03
CA GLU A 211 -14.15 20.88 22.77
C GLU A 211 -13.32 19.74 22.15
N PRO A 212 -13.48 18.49 22.63
CA PRO A 212 -12.86 17.34 22.00
C PRO A 212 -13.48 17.08 20.62
N PRO A 213 -12.72 16.50 19.68
CA PRO A 213 -13.23 16.20 18.34
C PRO A 213 -14.37 15.17 18.43
N LYS A 214 -15.46 15.42 17.69
CA LYS A 214 -16.62 14.51 17.70
C LYS A 214 -16.44 13.32 16.76
N GLY A 215 -15.70 13.52 15.68
CA GLY A 215 -15.46 12.48 14.69
C GLY A 215 -14.12 12.55 14.00
N VAL A 216 -13.59 11.36 13.69
CA VAL A 216 -12.35 11.13 12.96
C VAL A 216 -12.66 10.33 11.70
N LEU A 217 -12.24 10.82 10.54
CA LEU A 217 -12.37 10.11 9.27
C LEU A 217 -11.02 9.50 8.86
N LEU A 218 -10.98 8.18 8.79
CA LEU A 218 -9.86 7.38 8.29
C LEU A 218 -10.04 7.15 6.78
N HIS A 219 -9.13 7.65 5.96
CA HIS A 219 -9.15 7.43 4.52
C HIS A 219 -7.84 6.87 3.99
N GLY A 220 -7.87 6.19 2.84
CA GLY A 220 -6.68 5.53 2.28
C GLY A 220 -7.04 4.35 1.36
N PRO A 221 -6.07 3.62 0.83
CA PRO A 221 -6.32 2.39 0.07
C PRO A 221 -6.98 1.29 0.94
N PRO A 222 -7.66 0.32 0.31
CA PRO A 222 -8.13 -0.87 1.02
C PRO A 222 -6.94 -1.72 1.50
N GLY A 223 -7.12 -2.48 2.58
CA GLY A 223 -6.10 -3.41 3.07
C GLY A 223 -4.97 -2.80 3.92
N CYS A 224 -5.01 -1.48 4.22
CA CYS A 224 -4.05 -0.83 5.11
C CYS A 224 -4.42 -0.90 6.61
N GLY A 225 -5.41 -1.70 7.01
CA GLY A 225 -5.71 -1.96 8.43
C GLY A 225 -6.53 -0.87 9.16
N LYS A 226 -7.36 -0.09 8.47
CA LYS A 226 -8.20 0.97 9.10
C LYS A 226 -9.11 0.43 10.20
N THR A 227 -9.76 -0.70 9.93
CA THR A 227 -10.63 -1.40 10.89
C THR A 227 -9.86 -1.97 12.07
N LEU A 228 -8.63 -2.47 11.83
CA LEU A 228 -7.74 -2.95 12.89
C LEU A 228 -7.29 -1.80 13.80
N LEU A 229 -6.96 -0.65 13.22
CA LEU A 229 -6.58 0.55 13.96
C LEU A 229 -7.70 1.05 14.87
N ALA A 230 -8.93 1.14 14.37
CA ALA A 230 -10.07 1.54 15.20
C ALA A 230 -10.34 0.56 16.36
N ARG A 231 -10.20 -0.75 16.11
CA ARG A 231 -10.34 -1.79 17.14
C ARG A 231 -9.25 -1.70 18.21
N ALA A 232 -7.99 -1.48 17.81
CA ALA A 232 -6.87 -1.34 18.74
C ALA A 232 -7.04 -0.11 19.66
N VAL A 233 -7.51 1.00 19.10
CA VAL A 233 -7.74 2.24 19.85
C VAL A 233 -8.82 2.03 20.91
N ALA A 234 -9.92 1.37 20.57
CA ALA A 234 -11.00 1.10 21.52
C ALA A 234 -10.56 0.18 22.68
N ASN A 235 -9.75 -0.83 22.35
CA ASN A 235 -9.21 -1.75 23.35
C ASN A 235 -8.25 -1.04 24.32
N GLU A 236 -7.37 -0.17 23.83
CA GLU A 236 -6.39 0.53 24.68
C GLU A 236 -7.04 1.65 25.51
N SER A 237 -8.09 2.29 24.99
CA SER A 237 -8.86 3.31 25.71
C SER A 237 -9.88 2.77 26.70
N GLU A 238 -9.97 1.44 26.88
CA GLU A 238 -10.99 0.75 27.69
C GLU A 238 -12.44 1.20 27.36
N ALA A 239 -12.71 1.56 26.09
CA ALA A 239 -14.01 2.08 25.66
C ALA A 239 -14.86 0.98 25.00
N ASN A 240 -16.19 1.07 25.13
CA ASN A 240 -17.10 0.16 24.47
C ASN A 240 -17.04 0.34 22.94
N PHE A 241 -16.81 -0.73 22.19
CA PHE A 241 -16.63 -0.67 20.74
C PHE A 241 -17.89 -1.13 19.99
N TYR A 242 -18.51 -0.22 19.25
CA TYR A 242 -19.64 -0.51 18.37
C TYR A 242 -19.18 -0.40 16.91
N ALA A 243 -19.11 -1.53 16.21
CA ALA A 243 -18.77 -1.56 14.79
C ALA A 243 -20.01 -1.74 13.91
N ILE A 244 -20.08 -0.95 12.85
CA ILE A 244 -21.10 -1.03 11.81
C ILE A 244 -20.39 -1.07 10.46
N ASN A 245 -20.84 -1.96 9.58
CA ASN A 245 -20.47 -1.89 8.18
C ASN A 245 -21.55 -1.16 7.37
N GLY A 246 -21.18 -0.19 6.53
CA GLY A 246 -22.10 0.65 5.76
C GLY A 246 -23.22 -0.12 5.04
N PRO A 247 -22.90 -1.17 4.25
CA PRO A 247 -23.90 -1.99 3.58
C PRO A 247 -24.89 -2.70 4.51
N GLU A 248 -24.51 -2.99 5.76
CA GLU A 248 -25.41 -3.66 6.72
C GLU A 248 -26.56 -2.76 7.17
N ILE A 249 -26.39 -1.44 7.13
CA ILE A 249 -27.45 -0.49 7.45
C ILE A 249 -28.50 -0.45 6.34
N MET A 250 -28.09 -0.68 5.09
CA MET A 250 -28.93 -0.53 3.91
C MET A 250 -29.91 -1.70 3.78
N SER A 251 -31.14 -1.51 4.25
CA SER A 251 -32.22 -2.51 4.15
C SER A 251 -33.21 -2.15 3.06
N LYS A 252 -33.86 -3.17 2.47
CA LYS A 252 -34.95 -2.96 1.50
C LYS A 252 -36.22 -2.38 2.13
N PHE A 253 -36.35 -2.45 3.45
CA PHE A 253 -37.53 -2.01 4.18
C PHE A 253 -37.43 -0.55 4.60
N TYR A 254 -38.53 0.18 4.42
CA TYR A 254 -38.61 1.63 4.64
C TYR A 254 -38.46 1.98 6.13
N GLY A 255 -37.56 2.92 6.46
CA GLY A 255 -37.39 3.44 7.83
C GLY A 255 -36.62 2.53 8.81
N GLU A 256 -36.37 1.27 8.47
CA GLU A 256 -35.61 0.33 9.30
C GLU A 256 -34.14 0.76 9.42
N SER A 257 -33.52 1.18 8.30
CA SER A 257 -32.16 1.74 8.27
C SER A 257 -32.00 2.96 9.20
N GLU A 258 -32.98 3.87 9.21
CA GLU A 258 -32.95 5.07 10.05
C GLU A 258 -33.10 4.73 11.53
N ALA A 259 -34.04 3.84 11.86
CA ALA A 259 -34.27 3.38 13.22
C ALA A 259 -33.06 2.63 13.78
N ARG A 260 -32.42 1.77 12.97
CA ARG A 260 -31.21 1.03 13.35
C ARG A 260 -30.04 1.97 13.61
N MET A 261 -29.84 2.97 12.75
CA MET A 261 -28.80 3.98 12.95
C MET A 261 -29.05 4.76 14.25
N ARG A 262 -30.28 5.26 14.46
CA ARG A 262 -30.63 6.01 15.68
C ARG A 262 -30.42 5.18 16.96
N LYS A 263 -30.94 3.96 16.98
CA LYS A 263 -30.84 3.05 18.13
C LYS A 263 -29.38 2.82 18.52
N MET A 264 -28.49 2.63 17.54
CA MET A 264 -27.09 2.38 17.85
C MET A 264 -26.41 3.63 18.43
N PHE A 265 -26.67 4.84 17.91
CA PHE A 265 -26.14 6.07 18.51
C PHE A 265 -26.65 6.23 19.96
N GLU A 266 -27.91 5.89 20.24
CA GLU A 266 -28.46 5.90 21.60
C GLU A 266 -27.81 4.85 22.51
N ASP A 267 -27.57 3.64 22.01
CA ASP A 267 -26.94 2.56 22.77
C ASP A 267 -25.46 2.88 23.07
N ALA A 268 -24.76 3.53 22.13
CA ALA A 268 -23.41 4.04 22.33
C ALA A 268 -23.38 5.16 23.38
N GLU A 269 -24.36 6.07 23.38
CA GLU A 269 -24.47 7.16 24.38
C GLU A 269 -24.79 6.63 25.79
N LYS A 270 -25.69 5.63 25.90
CA LYS A 270 -26.02 5.00 27.19
C LYS A 270 -24.84 4.27 27.81
N ASN A 271 -24.00 3.64 26.97
CA ASN A 271 -22.85 2.84 27.40
C ASN A 271 -21.53 3.62 27.27
N ALA A 272 -21.55 4.94 27.40
CA ALA A 272 -20.33 5.75 27.35
C ALA A 272 -19.39 5.46 28.55
N PRO A 273 -18.05 5.47 28.38
CA PRO A 273 -17.30 5.86 27.19
C PRO A 273 -17.36 4.82 26.06
N SER A 274 -17.63 5.28 24.83
CA SER A 274 -17.82 4.40 23.68
C SER A 274 -17.22 4.97 22.39
N ILE A 275 -16.79 4.06 21.51
CA ILE A 275 -16.31 4.37 20.18
C ILE A 275 -17.28 3.74 19.19
N LEU A 276 -17.84 4.59 18.34
CA LEU A 276 -18.66 4.18 17.22
C LEU A 276 -17.80 4.13 15.96
N PHE A 277 -17.57 2.92 15.44
CA PHE A 277 -16.86 2.71 14.19
C PHE A 277 -17.84 2.42 13.04
N ILE A 278 -17.78 3.22 11.98
CA ILE A 278 -18.55 3.04 10.74
C ILE A 278 -17.57 2.74 9.61
N ASP A 279 -17.52 1.49 9.18
CA ASP A 279 -16.76 1.07 8.01
C ASP A 279 -17.55 1.32 6.72
N GLU A 280 -16.82 1.51 5.62
CA GLU A 280 -17.41 1.81 4.30
C GLU A 280 -18.49 2.91 4.35
N ILE A 281 -18.18 4.01 5.03
CA ILE A 281 -19.14 5.11 5.23
C ILE A 281 -19.60 5.74 3.90
N ASP A 282 -18.83 5.57 2.82
CA ASP A 282 -19.19 5.96 1.46
C ASP A 282 -20.39 5.19 0.91
N ALA A 283 -20.69 3.99 1.42
CA ALA A 283 -21.89 3.24 1.05
C ALA A 283 -23.19 3.86 1.61
N ILE A 284 -23.13 4.48 2.79
CA ILE A 284 -24.30 5.07 3.45
C ILE A 284 -24.39 6.58 3.29
N ALA A 285 -23.28 7.26 2.97
CA ALA A 285 -23.23 8.70 2.82
C ALA A 285 -22.61 9.19 1.49
N PRO A 286 -23.08 8.70 0.34
CA PRO A 286 -22.67 9.23 -0.96
C PRO A 286 -23.14 10.68 -1.17
N LYS A 287 -22.50 11.38 -2.12
CA LYS A 287 -22.91 12.73 -2.54
C LYS A 287 -24.37 12.77 -3.00
N ARG A 288 -25.15 13.71 -2.42
CA ARG A 288 -26.57 13.92 -2.75
C ARG A 288 -26.87 14.14 -4.24
N SER A 289 -25.92 14.69 -4.98
CA SER A 289 -26.02 14.94 -6.43
C SER A 289 -25.92 13.67 -7.27
N GLU A 290 -25.20 12.65 -6.80
CA GLU A 290 -24.98 11.39 -7.51
C GLU A 290 -26.07 10.35 -7.20
N VAL A 291 -26.81 10.56 -6.11
CA VAL A 291 -27.83 9.63 -5.60
C VAL A 291 -29.21 9.92 -6.20
N THR A 292 -29.80 8.91 -6.84
CA THR A 292 -31.19 8.93 -7.32
C THR A 292 -32.19 8.41 -6.30
N GLY A 293 -31.78 7.60 -5.32
CA GLY A 293 -32.64 6.99 -4.31
C GLY A 293 -33.00 7.93 -3.14
N GLU A 294 -34.29 8.03 -2.80
CA GLU A 294 -34.73 8.81 -1.62
C GLU A 294 -34.26 8.21 -0.29
N VAL A 295 -34.16 6.88 -0.20
CA VAL A 295 -33.79 6.19 1.05
C VAL A 295 -32.37 6.57 1.47
N GLU A 296 -31.42 6.55 0.54
CA GLU A 296 -30.02 6.94 0.76
C GLU A 296 -29.91 8.38 1.28
N ARG A 297 -30.61 9.32 0.64
CA ARG A 297 -30.60 10.74 1.08
C ARG A 297 -31.09 10.93 2.51
N ARG A 298 -32.05 10.11 2.94
CA ARG A 298 -32.59 10.18 4.31
C ARG A 298 -31.65 9.54 5.33
N VAL A 299 -31.00 8.43 4.98
CA VAL A 299 -29.96 7.82 5.82
C VAL A 299 -28.81 8.81 6.03
N VAL A 300 -28.38 9.53 4.98
CA VAL A 300 -27.39 10.62 5.13
C VAL A 300 -27.92 11.70 6.09
N ALA A 301 -29.14 12.18 5.88
CA ALA A 301 -29.73 13.21 6.73
C ALA A 301 -29.85 12.77 8.20
N GLN A 302 -30.22 11.51 8.45
CA GLN A 302 -30.31 10.92 9.78
C GLN A 302 -28.92 10.79 10.42
N LEU A 303 -27.89 10.38 9.68
CA LEU A 303 -26.51 10.33 10.17
C LEU A 303 -26.03 11.71 10.62
N LEU A 304 -26.27 12.73 9.79
CA LEU A 304 -25.93 14.12 10.12
C LEU A 304 -26.66 14.60 11.38
N ALA A 305 -27.97 14.33 11.47
CA ALA A 305 -28.77 14.69 12.63
C ALA A 305 -28.32 13.95 13.90
N SER A 306 -27.94 12.67 13.79
CA SER A 306 -27.40 11.88 14.90
C SER A 306 -26.04 12.41 15.37
N MET A 307 -25.14 12.81 14.47
CA MET A 307 -23.85 13.40 14.84
C MET A 307 -24.00 14.79 15.50
N ASP A 308 -24.87 15.64 14.94
CA ASP A 308 -25.14 16.97 15.50
C ASP A 308 -25.88 16.87 16.86
N GLY A 309 -26.70 15.82 17.01
CA GLY A 309 -27.51 15.53 18.19
C GLY A 309 -26.75 14.91 19.38
N LEU A 310 -25.47 14.54 19.21
CA LEU A 310 -24.63 14.06 20.31
C LEU A 310 -24.43 15.19 21.34
N LYS A 311 -25.16 15.08 22.46
CA LYS A 311 -25.14 16.04 23.58
C LYS A 311 -24.13 15.70 24.68
N GLY A 312 -23.40 14.59 24.54
CA GLY A 312 -22.33 14.20 25.45
C GLY A 312 -21.04 14.98 25.20
N ARG A 313 -20.55 15.69 26.22
CA ARG A 313 -19.21 16.31 26.21
C ARG A 313 -18.12 15.23 26.12
N GLY A 314 -17.76 14.81 24.91
CA GLY A 314 -16.51 14.08 24.63
C GLY A 314 -16.43 12.59 25.02
N ASN A 315 -17.52 11.96 25.47
CA ASN A 315 -17.49 10.56 25.90
C ASN A 315 -17.86 9.55 24.80
N VAL A 316 -18.37 10.02 23.66
CA VAL A 316 -18.67 9.21 22.47
C VAL A 316 -17.93 9.80 21.29
N ILE A 317 -17.12 8.98 20.62
CA ILE A 317 -16.32 9.39 19.47
C ILE A 317 -16.72 8.54 18.26
N VAL A 318 -16.97 9.20 17.12
CA VAL A 318 -17.34 8.53 15.86
C VAL A 318 -16.12 8.41 14.96
N ILE A 319 -15.73 7.19 14.60
CA ILE A 319 -14.66 6.92 13.65
C ILE A 319 -15.29 6.38 12.36
N GLY A 320 -15.15 7.12 11.26
CA GLY A 320 -15.56 6.68 9.93
C GLY A 320 -14.38 6.17 9.13
N ALA A 321 -14.54 5.09 8.37
CA ALA A 321 -13.54 4.61 7.43
C ALA A 321 -14.08 4.63 5.99
N THR A 322 -13.30 5.16 5.05
CA THR A 322 -13.64 5.16 3.62
C THR A 322 -12.41 4.94 2.75
N ASN A 323 -12.57 4.31 1.58
CA ASN A 323 -11.53 4.26 0.57
C ASN A 323 -11.61 5.45 -0.41
N ARG A 324 -12.75 6.15 -0.44
CA ARG A 324 -13.07 7.19 -1.43
C ARG A 324 -13.57 8.45 -0.72
N PRO A 325 -12.67 9.28 -0.15
CA PRO A 325 -13.08 10.51 0.53
C PRO A 325 -13.82 11.49 -0.40
N ASP A 326 -13.58 11.41 -1.71
CA ASP A 326 -14.27 12.24 -2.71
C ASP A 326 -15.72 11.80 -3.00
N ALA A 327 -16.11 10.58 -2.63
CA ALA A 327 -17.47 10.07 -2.82
C ALA A 327 -18.43 10.51 -1.70
N LEU A 328 -17.87 10.92 -0.54
CA LEU A 328 -18.65 11.31 0.62
C LEU A 328 -19.35 12.66 0.45
N ASP A 329 -20.51 12.80 1.11
CA ASP A 329 -21.20 14.09 1.24
C ASP A 329 -20.28 15.12 1.93
N PRO A 330 -19.99 16.28 1.29
CA PRO A 330 -19.13 17.32 1.87
C PRO A 330 -19.63 17.85 3.22
N ALA A 331 -20.92 17.70 3.54
CA ALA A 331 -21.49 18.09 4.82
C ALA A 331 -20.95 17.27 5.98
N LEU A 332 -20.53 16.02 5.77
CA LEU A 332 -19.92 15.18 6.81
C LEU A 332 -18.52 15.67 7.21
N ARG A 333 -17.79 16.26 6.28
CA ARG A 333 -16.41 16.76 6.46
C ARG A 333 -16.34 18.17 7.06
N ARG A 334 -17.48 18.72 7.50
CA ARG A 334 -17.53 20.05 8.11
C ARG A 334 -17.20 19.96 9.61
N PRO A 335 -16.56 21.01 10.18
CA PRO A 335 -16.34 21.09 11.62
C PRO A 335 -17.64 20.92 12.42
N GLY A 336 -17.57 20.18 13.52
CA GLY A 336 -18.69 19.68 14.34
C GLY A 336 -19.12 18.24 14.04
N ARG A 337 -18.53 17.57 13.05
CA ARG A 337 -18.83 16.19 12.61
C ARG A 337 -17.54 15.39 12.44
N PHE A 338 -17.07 15.15 11.21
CA PHE A 338 -15.73 14.63 10.97
C PHE A 338 -14.75 15.80 10.86
N ASP A 339 -14.27 16.23 12.01
CA ASP A 339 -13.42 17.42 12.16
C ASP A 339 -11.97 17.14 11.79
N ARG A 340 -11.61 15.85 11.83
CA ARG A 340 -10.25 15.36 11.64
C ARG A 340 -10.22 14.29 10.59
N GLU A 341 -9.31 14.44 9.64
CA GLU A 341 -9.02 13.47 8.61
C GLU A 341 -7.61 12.92 8.82
N ILE A 342 -7.51 11.60 8.78
CA ILE A 342 -6.26 10.87 8.89
C ILE A 342 -6.12 10.01 7.63
N GLU A 343 -5.10 10.34 6.85
CA GLU A 343 -4.69 9.55 5.71
C GLU A 343 -3.86 8.36 6.18
N ILE A 344 -4.28 7.17 5.78
CA ILE A 344 -3.58 5.91 6.00
C ILE A 344 -3.05 5.49 4.63
N GLY A 345 -1.76 5.73 4.43
CA GLY A 345 -1.05 5.43 3.19
C GLY A 345 -0.67 3.95 3.04
N ILE A 346 0.03 3.65 1.96
CA ILE A 346 0.72 2.37 1.77
C ILE A 346 1.95 2.38 2.68
N PRO A 347 2.27 1.26 3.36
CA PRO A 347 3.42 1.21 4.26
C PRO A 347 4.76 1.34 3.53
N ASP A 348 5.68 2.10 4.12
CA ASP A 348 7.09 2.22 3.71
C ASP A 348 7.87 0.93 3.96
N VAL A 349 9.11 0.81 3.48
CA VAL A 349 9.98 -0.37 3.68
C VAL A 349 10.05 -0.77 5.17
N LYS A 350 10.24 0.19 6.07
CA LYS A 350 10.26 -0.04 7.52
C LYS A 350 8.91 -0.57 8.03
N GLY A 351 7.81 0.04 7.58
CA GLY A 351 6.46 -0.40 7.96
C GLY A 351 6.12 -1.80 7.44
N ARG A 352 6.51 -2.13 6.21
CA ARG A 352 6.37 -3.48 5.65
C ARG A 352 7.17 -4.51 6.44
N TYR A 353 8.37 -4.17 6.85
CA TYR A 353 9.17 -5.02 7.73
C TYR A 353 8.48 -5.29 9.07
N GLU A 354 7.93 -4.27 9.72
CA GLU A 354 7.16 -4.42 10.97
C GLU A 354 5.91 -5.28 10.77
N ILE A 355 5.17 -5.07 9.68
CA ILE A 355 4.00 -5.89 9.32
C ILE A 355 4.40 -7.35 9.09
N LEU A 356 5.48 -7.59 8.35
CA LEU A 356 6.01 -8.94 8.13
C LEU A 356 6.40 -9.59 9.47
N GLN A 357 7.08 -8.87 10.36
CA GLN A 357 7.41 -9.38 11.70
C GLN A 357 6.16 -9.77 12.51
N ILE A 358 5.06 -9.02 12.40
CA ILE A 358 3.79 -9.34 13.05
C ILE A 358 3.23 -10.66 12.50
N HIS A 359 3.09 -10.77 11.18
CA HIS A 359 2.50 -11.97 10.57
C HIS A 359 3.42 -13.19 10.68
N THR A 360 4.74 -13.01 10.70
CA THR A 360 5.70 -14.12 10.87
C THR A 360 5.99 -14.47 12.32
N ARG A 361 5.47 -13.73 13.30
CA ARG A 361 5.73 -13.96 14.74
C ARG A 361 5.44 -15.39 15.18
N GLY A 362 4.34 -15.98 14.68
CA GLY A 362 3.95 -17.36 15.02
C GLY A 362 4.56 -18.43 14.11
N MET A 363 5.18 -18.04 13.00
CA MET A 363 5.61 -18.95 11.94
C MET A 363 7.06 -19.43 12.16
N PRO A 364 7.34 -20.74 12.04
CA PRO A 364 8.71 -21.24 12.08
C PRO A 364 9.43 -20.88 10.78
N LEU A 365 10.30 -19.87 10.82
CA LEU A 365 11.12 -19.45 9.69
C LEU A 365 12.43 -20.23 9.64
N GLY A 366 12.90 -20.56 8.43
CA GLY A 366 14.25 -21.05 8.17
C GLY A 366 15.31 -19.95 8.36
N GLU A 367 16.57 -20.36 8.54
CA GLU A 367 17.71 -19.43 8.68
C GLU A 367 18.00 -18.64 7.40
N ASP A 368 17.46 -19.11 6.27
CA ASP A 368 17.56 -18.53 4.93
C ASP A 368 16.59 -17.36 4.69
N VAL A 369 15.65 -17.11 5.61
CA VAL A 369 14.63 -16.06 5.46
C VAL A 369 15.13 -14.72 6.00
N ASP A 370 15.38 -13.78 5.09
CA ASP A 370 15.64 -12.37 5.44
C ASP A 370 14.42 -11.48 5.17
N LEU A 371 13.72 -11.10 6.24
CA LEU A 371 12.55 -10.23 6.17
C LEU A 371 12.87 -8.81 5.66
N ASN A 372 14.11 -8.32 5.82
CA ASN A 372 14.48 -7.00 5.29
C ASN A 372 14.46 -7.01 3.77
N ARG A 373 15.06 -8.04 3.18
CA ARG A 373 15.06 -8.24 1.72
C ARG A 373 13.64 -8.40 1.17
N VAL A 374 12.77 -9.12 1.90
CA VAL A 374 11.35 -9.26 1.50
C VAL A 374 10.62 -7.91 1.54
N ALA A 375 10.89 -7.06 2.55
CA ALA A 375 10.30 -5.73 2.63
C ALA A 375 10.76 -4.79 1.50
N GLU A 376 12.01 -4.92 1.04
CA GLU A 376 12.55 -4.14 -0.09
C GLU A 376 11.88 -4.49 -1.42
N ILE A 377 11.69 -5.78 -1.71
CA ILE A 377 11.11 -6.24 -3.00
C ILE A 377 9.58 -6.09 -3.07
N THR A 378 8.88 -5.98 -1.93
CA THR A 378 7.41 -5.89 -1.86
C THR A 378 6.89 -4.45 -2.01
N HIS A 379 7.34 -3.74 -3.04
CA HIS A 379 6.89 -2.37 -3.29
C HIS A 379 5.37 -2.33 -3.56
N GLY A 380 4.69 -1.36 -2.96
CA GLY A 380 3.24 -1.17 -3.15
C GLY A 380 2.34 -2.20 -2.46
N TYR A 381 2.89 -3.16 -1.71
CA TYR A 381 2.09 -4.11 -0.93
C TYR A 381 1.42 -3.41 0.26
N THR A 382 0.13 -3.70 0.46
CA THR A 382 -0.63 -3.28 1.64
C THR A 382 -0.45 -4.28 2.79
N GLY A 383 -0.92 -3.95 4.00
CA GLY A 383 -0.87 -4.88 5.14
C GLY A 383 -1.57 -6.21 4.84
N ALA A 384 -2.74 -6.15 4.19
CA ALA A 384 -3.47 -7.34 3.75
C ALA A 384 -2.71 -8.16 2.68
N ASP A 385 -1.96 -7.50 1.79
CA ASP A 385 -1.14 -8.20 0.79
C ASP A 385 0.05 -8.92 1.44
N LEU A 386 0.67 -8.30 2.45
CA LEU A 386 1.75 -8.93 3.23
C LEU A 386 1.24 -10.07 4.11
N GLU A 387 0.03 -9.95 4.67
CA GLU A 387 -0.66 -11.05 5.33
C GLU A 387 -0.91 -12.21 4.36
N ALA A 388 -1.41 -11.90 3.15
CA ALA A 388 -1.60 -12.90 2.11
C ALA A 388 -0.27 -13.56 1.69
N LEU A 389 0.83 -12.79 1.62
CA LEU A 389 2.17 -13.29 1.32
C LEU A 389 2.65 -14.28 2.37
N ALA A 390 2.55 -13.90 3.64
CA ALA A 390 2.87 -14.76 4.77
C ALA A 390 2.03 -16.05 4.76
N ARG A 391 0.73 -15.93 4.52
CA ARG A 391 -0.20 -17.07 4.48
C ARG A 391 0.07 -18.01 3.30
N GLU A 392 0.37 -17.47 2.12
CA GLU A 392 0.68 -18.30 0.95
C GLU A 392 2.04 -18.98 1.11
N ALA A 393 3.06 -18.30 1.65
CA ALA A 393 4.34 -18.92 1.98
C ALA A 393 4.17 -20.10 2.95
N ALA A 394 3.33 -19.95 3.98
CA ALA A 394 2.98 -21.04 4.89
C ALA A 394 2.24 -22.18 4.16
N MET A 395 1.35 -21.87 3.21
CA MET A 395 0.63 -22.86 2.41
C MET A 395 1.56 -23.63 1.47
N LYS A 396 2.57 -22.98 0.88
CA LYS A 396 3.61 -23.62 0.05
C LYS A 396 4.46 -24.57 0.89
N ALA A 397 4.88 -24.12 2.07
CA ALA A 397 5.56 -24.98 3.03
C ALA A 397 4.68 -26.19 3.40
N LEU A 398 3.40 -25.97 3.69
CA LEU A 398 2.46 -27.06 3.99
C LEU A 398 2.33 -28.05 2.82
N ARG A 399 2.22 -27.59 1.57
CA ARG A 399 2.17 -28.46 0.38
C ARG A 399 3.41 -29.32 0.22
N ARG A 400 4.60 -28.84 0.62
CA ARG A 400 5.84 -29.63 0.63
C ARG A 400 5.81 -30.75 1.68
N TYR A 401 5.19 -30.51 2.83
CA TYR A 401 5.09 -31.50 3.91
C TYR A 401 3.86 -32.40 3.80
N LEU A 402 2.82 -32.02 3.05
CA LEU A 402 1.58 -32.80 2.87
C LEU A 402 1.81 -34.26 2.45
N PRO A 403 2.73 -34.59 1.52
CA PRO A 403 3.00 -35.98 1.14
C PRO A 403 3.64 -36.83 2.26
N LYS A 404 4.20 -36.19 3.29
CA LYS A 404 4.81 -36.85 4.46
C LYS A 404 3.82 -37.00 5.63
N ILE A 405 2.62 -36.42 5.50
CA ILE A 405 1.58 -36.46 6.51
C ILE A 405 0.58 -37.51 6.07
N ASP A 406 0.33 -38.51 6.93
CA ASP A 406 -0.80 -39.39 6.76
C ASP A 406 -2.07 -38.66 7.22
N LEU A 407 -2.99 -38.41 6.28
CA LEU A 407 -4.26 -37.72 6.55
C LEU A 407 -5.32 -38.65 7.15
N GLU A 408 -5.10 -39.97 7.14
CA GLU A 408 -6.02 -40.95 7.75
C GLU A 408 -5.84 -41.03 9.28
N GLU A 409 -4.64 -40.71 9.77
CA GLU A 409 -4.40 -40.60 11.20
C GLU A 409 -5.00 -39.30 11.77
N LYS A 410 -5.63 -39.41 12.94
CA LYS A 410 -6.20 -38.25 13.64
C LYS A 410 -5.16 -37.22 14.10
N ARG A 411 -3.86 -37.56 14.04
CA ARG A 411 -2.77 -36.76 14.60
C ARG A 411 -1.53 -36.88 13.71
N ILE A 412 -0.84 -35.75 13.55
CA ILE A 412 0.41 -35.67 12.79
C ILE A 412 1.57 -35.98 13.75
N PRO A 413 2.56 -36.83 13.37
CA PRO A 413 3.73 -37.09 14.20
C PRO A 413 4.52 -35.81 14.54
N HIS A 414 4.94 -35.66 15.80
CA HIS A 414 5.67 -34.49 16.29
C HIS A 414 7.00 -34.23 15.56
N GLU A 415 7.68 -35.29 15.11
CA GLU A 415 8.91 -35.17 14.31
C GLU A 415 8.70 -34.38 13.02
N VAL A 416 7.52 -34.53 12.40
CA VAL A 416 7.15 -33.78 11.19
C VAL A 416 6.82 -32.32 11.55
N LEU A 417 6.15 -32.09 12.68
CA LEU A 417 5.80 -30.75 13.16
C LEU A 417 7.03 -29.92 13.56
N ASP A 418 8.04 -30.54 14.18
CA ASP A 418 9.29 -29.86 14.55
C ASP A 418 10.18 -29.55 13.34
N GLN A 419 10.08 -30.36 12.28
CA GLN A 419 10.77 -30.13 11.01
C GLN A 419 10.08 -29.10 10.12
N MET A 420 8.78 -28.83 10.33
CA MET A 420 8.04 -27.85 9.54
C MET A 420 8.61 -26.44 9.72
N LYS A 421 9.27 -25.97 8.68
CA LYS A 421 9.78 -24.60 8.56
C LYS A 421 9.40 -24.02 7.20
N VAL A 422 9.15 -22.72 7.19
CA VAL A 422 8.97 -21.90 5.98
C VAL A 422 10.35 -21.47 5.49
N THR A 423 10.67 -21.77 4.25
CA THR A 423 11.96 -21.44 3.61
C THR A 423 11.84 -20.17 2.78
N GLY A 424 12.98 -19.56 2.43
CA GLY A 424 13.04 -18.37 1.56
C GLY A 424 12.46 -18.63 0.18
N GLU A 425 12.62 -19.85 -0.36
CA GLU A 425 12.01 -20.28 -1.63
C GLU A 425 10.49 -20.22 -1.57
N ASP A 426 9.88 -20.67 -0.46
CA ASP A 426 8.41 -20.62 -0.28
C ASP A 426 7.88 -19.19 -0.33
N ILE A 427 8.64 -18.23 0.21
CA ILE A 427 8.29 -16.80 0.20
C ILE A 427 8.47 -16.21 -1.20
N PHE A 428 9.53 -16.56 -1.91
CA PHE A 428 9.76 -16.08 -3.28
C PHE A 428 8.72 -16.63 -4.26
N ASP A 429 8.31 -17.88 -4.11
CA ASP A 429 7.23 -18.46 -4.92
C ASP A 429 5.87 -17.83 -4.59
N ALA A 430 5.59 -17.56 -3.32
CA ALA A 430 4.40 -16.83 -2.91
C ALA A 430 4.38 -15.39 -3.49
N PHE A 431 5.53 -14.72 -3.52
CA PHE A 431 5.67 -13.38 -4.10
C PHE A 431 5.35 -13.33 -5.60
N ARG A 432 5.65 -14.41 -6.35
CA ARG A 432 5.33 -14.50 -7.78
C ARG A 432 3.84 -14.63 -8.06
N GLU A 433 3.09 -15.20 -7.15
CA GLU A 433 1.65 -15.43 -7.31
C GLU A 433 0.81 -14.25 -6.79
N ILE A 434 1.30 -13.54 -5.76
CA ILE A 434 0.54 -12.46 -5.14
C ILE A 434 0.75 -11.16 -5.89
N THR A 435 -0.35 -10.59 -6.33
CA THR A 435 -0.40 -9.26 -6.96
C THR A 435 -0.86 -8.22 -5.94
N PRO A 436 -0.13 -7.10 -5.77
CA PRO A 436 -0.48 -6.08 -4.79
C PRO A 436 -1.84 -5.44 -5.08
N THR A 437 -2.70 -5.37 -4.07
CA THR A 437 -4.07 -4.87 -4.19
C THR A 437 -4.10 -3.39 -4.57
N ALA A 438 -3.16 -2.59 -4.06
CA ALA A 438 -3.04 -1.17 -4.43
C ALA A 438 -2.71 -0.98 -5.92
N MET A 439 -2.00 -1.92 -6.55
CA MET A 439 -1.72 -1.88 -7.98
C MET A 439 -2.89 -2.42 -8.82
N ARG A 440 -3.83 -3.20 -8.27
CA ARG A 440 -5.00 -3.68 -9.05
C ARG A 440 -5.92 -2.54 -9.51
N GLU A 441 -5.93 -1.40 -8.82
CA GLU A 441 -6.67 -0.20 -9.24
C GLU A 441 -5.96 0.63 -10.33
N VAL A 442 -4.67 0.37 -10.54
CA VAL A 442 -3.83 1.06 -11.51
C VAL A 442 -3.49 0.06 -12.60
N TYR A 443 -4.10 0.19 -13.78
CA TYR A 443 -3.63 -0.52 -14.97
C TYR A 443 -2.23 0.00 -15.34
N VAL A 444 -1.21 -0.50 -14.62
CA VAL A 444 0.19 -0.30 -14.94
C VAL A 444 0.56 -1.45 -15.86
N GLU A 445 0.84 -1.11 -17.11
CA GLU A 445 1.51 -2.07 -17.98
C GLU A 445 3.00 -2.02 -17.63
N THR A 446 3.66 -3.16 -17.45
CA THR A 446 5.11 -3.23 -17.64
C THR A 446 5.34 -3.58 -19.10
N PRO A 447 5.69 -2.61 -19.97
CA PRO A 447 6.03 -2.95 -21.34
C PRO A 447 7.21 -3.93 -21.35
N ASN A 448 7.22 -4.86 -22.30
CA ASN A 448 8.31 -5.81 -22.51
C ASN A 448 9.22 -5.40 -23.67
N VAL A 449 9.25 -4.11 -24.01
CA VAL A 449 9.96 -3.59 -25.19
C VAL A 449 11.30 -3.04 -24.73
N LYS A 450 12.42 -3.53 -25.27
CA LYS A 450 13.76 -3.01 -24.94
C LYS A 450 14.27 -2.03 -25.97
N TRP A 451 15.39 -1.34 -25.67
CA TRP A 451 16.06 -0.48 -26.66
C TRP A 451 16.50 -1.22 -27.92
N GLU A 452 16.73 -2.53 -27.83
CA GLU A 452 17.10 -3.43 -28.93
C GLU A 452 15.96 -3.66 -29.92
N ASP A 453 14.70 -3.59 -29.44
CA ASP A 453 13.51 -3.79 -30.27
C ASP A 453 13.14 -2.54 -31.09
N VAL A 454 13.81 -1.41 -30.82
CA VAL A 454 13.62 -0.15 -31.55
C VAL A 454 14.79 0.06 -32.52
N GLY A 455 14.53 -0.03 -33.83
CA GLY A 455 15.55 0.19 -34.85
C GLY A 455 15.86 1.68 -35.08
N GLY A 456 17.15 2.06 -35.04
CA GLY A 456 17.62 3.41 -35.38
C GLY A 456 17.41 4.47 -34.28
N LEU A 457 17.34 5.74 -34.69
CA LEU A 457 16.99 6.90 -33.85
C LEU A 457 17.93 7.15 -32.65
N GLU A 458 19.23 6.99 -32.81
CA GLU A 458 20.20 7.05 -31.69
C GLU A 458 20.17 8.40 -30.95
N ASP A 459 20.04 9.51 -31.67
CA ASP A 459 19.92 10.85 -31.07
C ASP A 459 18.68 10.98 -30.19
N VAL A 460 17.55 10.42 -30.63
CA VAL A 460 16.28 10.44 -29.89
C VAL A 460 16.37 9.55 -28.66
N LYS A 461 16.97 8.35 -28.80
CA LYS A 461 17.22 7.44 -27.68
C LYS A 461 18.08 8.11 -26.62
N GLN A 462 19.18 8.75 -27.03
CA GLN A 462 20.07 9.46 -26.13
C GLN A 462 19.32 10.57 -25.37
N ASN A 463 18.55 11.41 -26.07
CA ASN A 463 17.75 12.46 -25.42
C ASN A 463 16.74 11.89 -24.40
N LEU A 464 16.12 10.74 -24.69
CA LEU A 464 15.18 10.09 -23.78
C LEU A 464 15.88 9.46 -22.56
N ARG A 465 17.07 8.89 -22.73
CA ARG A 465 17.90 8.40 -21.61
C ARG A 465 18.25 9.55 -20.65
N GLU A 466 18.63 10.70 -21.21
CA GLU A 466 18.98 11.89 -20.43
C GLU A 466 17.77 12.48 -19.70
N ALA A 467 16.62 12.50 -20.34
CA ALA A 467 15.42 13.16 -19.82
C ALA A 467 14.60 12.29 -18.86
N VAL A 468 14.66 10.96 -18.97
CA VAL A 468 13.82 10.04 -18.17
C VAL A 468 14.66 9.07 -17.35
N GLU A 469 15.60 8.36 -17.98
CA GLU A 469 16.34 7.29 -17.32
C GLU A 469 17.30 7.82 -16.25
N TRP A 470 18.06 8.89 -16.55
CA TRP A 470 19.02 9.44 -15.60
C TRP A 470 18.37 10.03 -14.35
N PRO A 471 17.28 10.82 -14.42
CA PRO A 471 16.57 11.29 -13.23
C PRO A 471 16.08 10.15 -12.33
N LEU A 472 15.56 9.08 -12.92
CA LEU A 472 14.98 7.95 -12.16
C LEU A 472 16.06 7.04 -11.57
N LYS A 473 17.11 6.69 -12.33
CA LYS A 473 18.19 5.79 -11.86
C LYS A 473 19.23 6.49 -11.00
N LYS A 474 19.47 7.79 -11.20
CA LYS A 474 20.58 8.54 -10.56
C LYS A 474 20.11 9.89 -9.98
N PRO A 475 19.12 9.93 -9.08
CA PRO A 475 18.60 11.17 -8.50
C PRO A 475 19.66 11.95 -7.71
N GLU A 476 20.63 11.27 -7.10
CA GLU A 476 21.72 11.90 -6.32
C GLU A 476 22.58 12.85 -7.16
N VAL A 477 22.82 12.51 -8.43
CA VAL A 477 23.64 13.32 -9.33
C VAL A 477 22.93 14.65 -9.64
N PHE A 478 21.61 14.62 -9.82
CA PHE A 478 20.80 15.82 -10.05
C PHE A 478 20.75 16.72 -8.82
N LYS A 479 20.60 16.14 -7.61
CA LYS A 479 20.66 16.89 -6.34
C LYS A 479 22.01 17.55 -6.13
N ARG A 480 23.11 16.82 -6.39
CA ARG A 480 24.47 17.35 -6.27
C ARG A 480 24.76 18.50 -7.24
N LEU A 481 24.20 18.42 -8.46
CA LEU A 481 24.37 19.47 -9.47
C LEU A 481 23.37 20.62 -9.32
N GLY A 482 22.36 20.50 -8.46
CA GLY A 482 21.31 21.50 -8.27
C GLY A 482 20.42 21.69 -9.50
N ILE A 483 20.29 20.66 -10.35
CA ILE A 483 19.52 20.70 -11.59
C ILE A 483 18.16 20.06 -11.35
N THR A 484 17.08 20.77 -11.69
CA THR A 484 15.73 20.18 -11.70
C THR A 484 15.54 19.31 -12.95
N PRO A 485 15.12 18.04 -12.80
CA PRO A 485 14.86 17.17 -13.94
C PRO A 485 13.66 17.70 -14.76
N PRO A 486 13.63 17.43 -16.08
CA PRO A 486 12.53 17.84 -16.93
C PRO A 486 11.26 17.06 -16.57
N LYS A 487 10.12 17.76 -16.42
CA LYS A 487 8.86 17.12 -16.00
C LYS A 487 8.05 16.57 -17.15
N GLY A 488 8.01 17.30 -18.25
CA GLY A 488 7.23 16.97 -19.44
C GLY A 488 8.10 16.84 -20.69
N ILE A 489 7.92 15.75 -21.41
CA ILE A 489 8.58 15.46 -22.68
C ILE A 489 7.53 15.29 -23.76
N LEU A 490 7.62 16.08 -24.83
CA LEU A 490 6.71 16.00 -25.98
C LEU A 490 7.45 15.38 -27.18
N LEU A 491 6.98 14.21 -27.60
CA LEU A 491 7.41 13.50 -28.81
C LEU A 491 6.54 13.90 -30.00
N HIS A 492 7.13 14.52 -31.02
CA HIS A 492 6.40 14.95 -32.22
C HIS A 492 7.10 14.51 -33.51
N GLY A 493 6.37 14.44 -34.62
CA GLY A 493 6.86 13.85 -35.88
C GLY A 493 5.78 13.12 -36.68
N PRO A 494 6.11 12.53 -37.83
CA PRO A 494 5.15 11.84 -38.68
C PRO A 494 4.51 10.60 -38.00
N PRO A 495 3.28 10.24 -38.41
CA PRO A 495 2.63 9.01 -37.94
C PRO A 495 3.44 7.77 -38.35
N GLY A 496 3.31 6.68 -37.59
CA GLY A 496 3.95 5.40 -37.92
C GLY A 496 5.47 5.32 -37.67
N CYS A 497 6.09 6.35 -37.07
CA CYS A 497 7.52 6.39 -36.77
C CYS A 497 7.89 5.90 -35.35
N GLY A 498 7.00 5.17 -34.68
CA GLY A 498 7.34 4.45 -33.44
C GLY A 498 7.40 5.29 -32.15
N LYS A 499 6.71 6.44 -32.05
CA LYS A 499 6.67 7.26 -30.81
C LYS A 499 6.16 6.47 -29.60
N THR A 500 5.08 5.71 -29.78
CA THR A 500 4.51 4.84 -28.74
C THR A 500 5.48 3.70 -28.36
N LEU A 501 6.22 3.16 -29.33
CA LEU A 501 7.24 2.15 -29.09
C LEU A 501 8.44 2.72 -28.31
N LEU A 502 8.89 3.93 -28.62
CA LEU A 502 9.93 4.64 -27.88
C LEU A 502 9.54 4.87 -26.42
N ALA A 503 8.30 5.32 -26.17
CA ALA A 503 7.80 5.53 -24.81
C ALA A 503 7.77 4.22 -24.00
N ARG A 504 7.33 3.12 -24.62
CA ARG A 504 7.35 1.78 -24.01
C ARG A 504 8.77 1.28 -23.74
N ALA A 505 9.71 1.53 -24.64
CA ALA A 505 11.11 1.16 -24.46
C ALA A 505 11.76 1.88 -23.29
N VAL A 506 11.55 3.20 -23.19
CA VAL A 506 12.05 4.02 -22.07
C VAL A 506 11.51 3.52 -20.73
N ALA A 507 10.23 3.17 -20.68
CA ALA A 507 9.61 2.72 -19.43
C ALA A 507 10.16 1.38 -18.94
N THR A 508 10.35 0.43 -19.86
CA THR A 508 10.97 -0.88 -19.57
C THR A 508 12.38 -0.71 -19.01
N GLU A 509 13.18 0.14 -19.65
CA GLU A 509 14.60 0.35 -19.32
C GLU A 509 14.79 1.19 -18.05
N SER A 510 13.83 2.06 -17.74
CA SER A 510 13.83 2.83 -16.49
C SER A 510 13.27 2.05 -15.30
N GLU A 511 12.81 0.81 -15.52
CA GLU A 511 12.12 -0.02 -14.51
C GLU A 511 10.97 0.73 -13.81
N ALA A 512 10.31 1.63 -14.56
CA ALA A 512 9.28 2.51 -14.03
C ALA A 512 7.89 2.03 -14.43
N ASN A 513 6.91 2.27 -13.58
CA ASN A 513 5.52 1.93 -13.84
C ASN A 513 4.99 2.73 -15.04
N PHE A 514 4.50 2.08 -16.10
CA PHE A 514 4.01 2.73 -17.31
C PHE A 514 2.48 2.86 -17.31
N ILE A 515 1.99 4.09 -17.33
CA ILE A 515 0.55 4.41 -17.40
C ILE A 515 0.28 4.99 -18.78
N SER A 516 -0.28 4.19 -19.67
CA SER A 516 -0.63 4.61 -21.04
C SER A 516 -2.07 5.10 -21.11
N ILE A 517 -2.28 6.31 -21.63
CA ILE A 517 -3.58 6.91 -21.83
C ILE A 517 -3.69 7.38 -23.27
N ARG A 518 -4.69 6.88 -23.99
CA ARG A 518 -5.04 7.39 -25.32
C ARG A 518 -6.02 8.55 -25.15
N GLY A 519 -5.79 9.66 -25.86
CA GLY A 519 -6.61 10.86 -25.70
C GLY A 519 -8.14 10.65 -25.79
N PRO A 520 -8.67 9.84 -26.74
CA PRO A 520 -10.10 9.53 -26.80
C PRO A 520 -10.65 8.80 -25.56
N GLU A 521 -9.83 8.05 -24.82
CA GLU A 521 -10.28 7.28 -23.65
C GLU A 521 -10.71 8.16 -22.47
N ILE A 522 -10.16 9.37 -22.37
CA ILE A 522 -10.51 10.34 -21.31
C ILE A 522 -11.94 10.84 -21.50
N PHE A 523 -12.38 11.02 -22.76
CA PHE A 523 -13.73 11.49 -23.07
C PHE A 523 -14.76 10.35 -23.08
N SER A 524 -14.38 9.14 -23.54
CA SER A 524 -15.32 8.03 -23.70
C SER A 524 -15.65 7.31 -22.39
N LYS A 525 -14.66 7.10 -21.50
CA LYS A 525 -14.87 6.38 -20.24
C LYS A 525 -15.58 7.25 -19.18
N TRP A 526 -15.55 8.56 -19.34
CA TRP A 526 -15.96 9.53 -18.31
C TRP A 526 -16.85 10.61 -18.90
N VAL A 527 -18.09 10.25 -19.23
CA VAL A 527 -19.10 11.20 -19.72
C VAL A 527 -19.47 12.17 -18.59
N GLY A 528 -19.00 13.42 -18.69
CA GLY A 528 -19.34 14.50 -17.75
C GLY A 528 -18.39 14.73 -16.57
N GLU A 529 -17.37 13.87 -16.36
CA GLU A 529 -16.39 13.99 -15.26
C GLU A 529 -14.91 13.90 -15.72
N SER A 530 -14.58 14.32 -16.94
CA SER A 530 -13.22 14.19 -17.50
C SER A 530 -12.12 14.90 -16.67
N GLU A 531 -12.44 15.95 -15.90
CA GLU A 531 -11.50 16.61 -14.98
C GLU A 531 -11.08 15.71 -13.81
N LYS A 532 -12.05 14.99 -13.23
CA LYS A 532 -11.83 14.07 -12.11
C LYS A 532 -10.99 12.89 -12.55
N ALA A 533 -11.20 12.42 -13.79
CA ALA A 533 -10.39 11.36 -14.40
C ALA A 533 -8.90 11.74 -14.48
N ILE A 534 -8.58 12.98 -14.89
CA ILE A 534 -7.19 13.47 -14.91
C ILE A 534 -6.62 13.50 -13.49
N ARG A 535 -7.35 14.04 -12.51
CA ARG A 535 -6.90 14.06 -11.12
C ARG A 535 -6.63 12.66 -10.58
N GLU A 536 -7.49 11.71 -10.91
CA GLU A 536 -7.35 10.31 -10.51
C GLU A 536 -6.13 9.64 -11.17
N ILE A 537 -5.89 9.90 -12.47
CA ILE A 537 -4.70 9.43 -13.19
C ILE A 537 -3.42 9.92 -12.51
N PHE A 538 -3.32 11.22 -12.23
CA PHE A 538 -2.14 11.78 -11.58
C PHE A 538 -2.03 11.33 -10.12
N ARG A 539 -3.14 11.10 -9.41
CA ARG A 539 -3.13 10.48 -8.08
C ARG A 539 -2.56 9.06 -8.14
N LYS A 540 -3.02 8.25 -9.09
CA LYS A 540 -2.54 6.87 -9.31
C LYS A 540 -1.06 6.84 -9.68
N ALA A 541 -0.62 7.71 -10.57
CA ALA A 541 0.79 7.84 -10.94
C ALA A 541 1.68 8.20 -9.74
N ARG A 542 1.20 9.08 -8.85
CA ARG A 542 1.89 9.45 -7.61
C ARG A 542 2.00 8.28 -6.64
N MET A 543 0.93 7.51 -6.46
CA MET A 543 0.96 6.30 -5.63
C MET A 543 1.89 5.22 -6.20
N ALA A 544 1.98 5.14 -7.53
CA ALA A 544 2.82 4.19 -8.25
C ALA A 544 4.22 4.73 -8.55
N ALA A 545 4.71 5.78 -7.88
CA ALA A 545 6.06 6.29 -8.13
C ALA A 545 7.14 5.24 -7.77
N PRO A 546 8.19 5.04 -8.59
CA PRO A 546 8.52 5.75 -9.83
C PRO A 546 7.61 5.37 -11.02
N SER A 547 7.05 6.37 -11.71
CA SER A 547 6.10 6.14 -12.80
C SER A 547 6.26 7.11 -13.98
N ILE A 548 5.87 6.62 -15.14
CA ILE A 548 5.81 7.35 -16.40
C ILE A 548 4.36 7.41 -16.86
N ILE A 549 3.83 8.63 -16.99
CA ILE A 549 2.51 8.87 -17.59
C ILE A 549 2.71 9.14 -19.06
N PHE A 550 2.20 8.27 -19.93
CA PHE A 550 2.26 8.41 -21.38
C PHE A 550 0.90 8.79 -21.96
N PHE A 551 0.81 9.98 -22.53
CA PHE A 551 -0.35 10.42 -23.32
C PHE A 551 -0.10 10.19 -24.80
N ASP A 552 -0.81 9.23 -25.40
CA ASP A 552 -0.83 9.03 -26.85
C ASP A 552 -1.94 9.85 -27.51
N GLU A 553 -1.71 10.27 -28.75
CA GLU A 553 -2.60 11.17 -29.49
C GLU A 553 -2.96 12.44 -28.69
N PHE A 554 -1.93 13.06 -28.10
CA PHE A 554 -2.11 14.21 -27.21
C PHE A 554 -2.84 15.40 -27.86
N ASP A 555 -2.76 15.50 -29.19
CA ASP A 555 -3.50 16.47 -29.99
C ASP A 555 -5.03 16.32 -29.91
N SER A 556 -5.56 15.14 -29.59
CA SER A 556 -6.99 14.95 -29.36
C SER A 556 -7.49 15.50 -28.01
N LEU A 557 -6.59 15.67 -27.04
CA LEU A 557 -6.91 16.23 -25.72
C LEU A 557 -6.79 17.76 -25.70
N VAL A 558 -5.91 18.32 -26.54
CA VAL A 558 -5.53 19.73 -26.51
C VAL A 558 -5.62 20.35 -27.92
N PRO A 559 -6.82 20.50 -28.50
CA PRO A 559 -6.96 21.25 -29.73
C PRO A 559 -6.73 22.75 -29.50
N SER A 560 -6.14 23.43 -30.49
CA SER A 560 -5.94 24.88 -30.49
C SER A 560 -7.25 25.63 -30.26
N ARG A 561 -7.22 26.60 -29.35
CA ARG A 561 -8.39 27.42 -28.97
C ARG A 561 -9.05 28.04 -30.20
N GLY A 562 -10.33 27.73 -30.41
CA GLY A 562 -11.19 28.41 -31.38
C GLY A 562 -11.66 27.60 -32.60
N MET A 563 -11.41 26.28 -32.68
CA MET A 563 -11.81 25.49 -33.85
C MET A 563 -13.20 24.81 -33.80
N ASP A 564 -13.87 24.67 -32.64
CA ASP A 564 -15.26 24.15 -32.57
C ASP A 564 -16.06 24.75 -31.41
N ILE A 565 -17.22 25.37 -31.71
CA ILE A 565 -17.98 26.27 -30.83
C ILE A 565 -18.89 25.53 -29.81
N SER A 566 -19.16 24.22 -29.99
CA SER A 566 -20.08 23.49 -29.10
C SER A 566 -19.40 22.65 -27.99
N ASP A 567 -18.19 22.13 -28.20
CA ASP A 567 -17.47 21.26 -27.24
C ASP A 567 -16.28 21.94 -26.52
N SER A 568 -16.00 23.23 -26.80
CA SER A 568 -14.80 23.92 -26.28
C SER A 568 -14.79 24.08 -24.76
N ARG A 569 -15.95 24.20 -24.10
CA ARG A 569 -15.97 24.46 -22.64
C ARG A 569 -15.53 23.26 -21.79
N VAL A 570 -15.77 22.03 -22.26
CA VAL A 570 -15.36 20.82 -21.52
C VAL A 570 -13.87 20.57 -21.72
N THR A 571 -13.40 20.68 -22.96
CA THR A 571 -11.98 20.53 -23.33
C THR A 571 -11.10 21.60 -22.65
N GLU A 572 -11.53 22.85 -22.58
CA GLU A 572 -10.79 23.93 -21.88
C GLU A 572 -10.57 23.65 -20.39
N ARG A 573 -11.57 23.08 -19.71
CA ARG A 573 -11.44 22.75 -18.28
C ARG A 573 -10.52 21.54 -18.07
N VAL A 574 -10.60 20.55 -18.95
CA VAL A 574 -9.71 19.37 -18.96
C VAL A 574 -8.24 19.81 -19.16
N ILE A 575 -7.98 20.73 -20.09
CA ILE A 575 -6.64 21.32 -20.30
C ILE A 575 -6.18 22.06 -19.04
N SER A 576 -7.05 22.88 -18.45
CA SER A 576 -6.71 23.64 -17.23
C SER A 576 -6.38 22.73 -16.06
N GLN A 577 -7.14 21.63 -15.88
CA GLN A 577 -6.86 20.64 -14.85
C GLN A 577 -5.54 19.90 -15.13
N LEU A 578 -5.28 19.48 -16.37
CA LEU A 578 -4.02 18.83 -16.75
C LEU A 578 -2.81 19.71 -16.43
N LEU A 579 -2.89 20.99 -16.80
CA LEU A 579 -1.85 21.98 -16.53
C LEU A 579 -1.64 22.18 -15.02
N THR A 580 -2.73 22.22 -14.25
CA THR A 580 -2.68 22.32 -12.79
C THR A 580 -1.99 21.11 -12.16
N GLU A 581 -2.26 19.89 -12.64
CA GLU A 581 -1.60 18.68 -12.16
C GLU A 581 -0.11 18.67 -12.53
N ILE A 582 0.27 19.05 -13.76
CA ILE A 582 1.68 19.13 -14.20
C ILE A 582 2.46 20.17 -13.39
N ASP A 583 1.88 21.36 -13.18
CA ASP A 583 2.47 22.41 -12.36
C ASP A 583 2.54 21.95 -10.88
N GLY A 584 1.56 21.18 -10.42
CA GLY A 584 1.50 20.57 -9.08
C GLY A 584 2.57 19.49 -8.81
N LEU A 585 3.25 18.97 -9.83
CA LEU A 585 4.37 18.02 -9.69
C LEU A 585 5.66 18.65 -9.15
N LEU A 586 5.65 19.93 -8.74
CA LEU A 586 6.82 20.69 -8.25
C LEU A 586 7.57 20.05 -7.06
N THR A 587 6.98 19.08 -6.35
CA THR A 587 7.54 18.50 -5.12
C THR A 587 7.87 17.01 -5.18
N LEU A 588 7.62 16.34 -6.31
CA LEU A 588 7.68 14.87 -6.38
C LEU A 588 8.78 14.42 -7.35
N GLU A 589 9.80 13.77 -6.81
CA GLU A 589 11.08 13.54 -7.52
C GLU A 589 11.03 12.42 -8.58
N ASN A 590 9.93 11.66 -8.73
CA ASN A 590 9.94 10.40 -9.49
C ASN A 590 8.73 10.15 -10.43
N VAL A 591 8.01 11.19 -10.86
CA VAL A 591 6.93 11.05 -11.86
C VAL A 591 7.26 11.88 -13.10
N VAL A 592 7.32 11.23 -14.27
CA VAL A 592 7.63 11.88 -15.55
C VAL A 592 6.43 11.80 -16.49
N VAL A 593 6.12 12.91 -17.15
CA VAL A 593 5.04 12.99 -18.14
C VAL A 593 5.62 12.96 -19.55
N LEU A 594 5.24 11.95 -20.33
CA LEU A 594 5.56 11.81 -21.74
C LEU A 594 4.27 11.99 -22.57
N ALA A 595 4.32 12.79 -23.63
CA ALA A 595 3.21 12.96 -24.56
C ALA A 595 3.68 12.72 -25.98
N ALA A 596 2.87 12.05 -26.79
CA ALA A 596 3.11 11.86 -28.21
C ALA A 596 2.02 12.55 -29.05
N THR A 597 2.44 13.25 -30.09
CA THR A 597 1.53 13.90 -31.04
C THR A 597 2.01 13.70 -32.47
N ASN A 598 1.07 13.54 -33.39
CA ASN A 598 1.35 13.59 -34.83
C ASN A 598 1.13 15.00 -35.39
N ARG A 599 0.37 15.84 -34.68
CA ARG A 599 -0.02 17.17 -35.12
C ARG A 599 0.42 18.25 -34.12
N PRO A 600 1.72 18.62 -34.12
CA PRO A 600 2.20 19.67 -33.23
C PRO A 600 1.57 21.05 -33.52
N ASP A 601 1.04 21.27 -34.73
CA ASP A 601 0.39 22.51 -35.17
C ASP A 601 -0.87 22.89 -34.37
N ILE A 602 -1.60 21.89 -33.86
CA ILE A 602 -2.88 22.10 -33.17
C ILE A 602 -2.79 22.07 -31.65
N ILE A 603 -1.58 22.06 -31.08
CA ILE A 603 -1.39 22.03 -29.62
C ILE A 603 -1.44 23.44 -29.04
N ASP A 604 -2.20 23.62 -27.94
CA ASP A 604 -2.24 24.90 -27.21
C ASP A 604 -0.82 25.30 -26.75
N PRO A 605 -0.32 26.49 -27.13
CA PRO A 605 0.98 27.02 -26.69
C PRO A 605 1.14 27.10 -25.16
N ALA A 606 0.06 27.13 -24.39
CA ALA A 606 0.10 27.10 -22.93
C ALA A 606 0.77 25.82 -22.39
N VAL A 607 0.60 24.69 -23.08
CA VAL A 607 1.21 23.40 -22.69
C VAL A 607 2.72 23.39 -22.92
N LEU A 608 3.17 24.18 -23.89
CA LEU A 608 4.58 24.26 -24.33
C LEU A 608 5.43 25.23 -23.50
N ARG A 609 4.84 25.88 -22.48
CA ARG A 609 5.56 26.84 -21.63
C ARG A 609 6.56 26.14 -20.70
N PRO A 610 7.68 26.80 -20.34
CA PRO A 610 8.62 26.29 -19.35
C PRO A 610 7.93 25.96 -18.01
N GLY A 611 8.32 24.84 -17.39
CA GLY A 611 7.69 24.24 -16.21
C GLY A 611 6.72 23.09 -16.51
N ARG A 612 6.41 22.85 -17.79
CA ARG A 612 5.44 21.84 -18.27
C ARG A 612 6.14 20.90 -19.26
N PHE A 613 5.90 21.04 -20.57
CA PHE A 613 6.60 20.28 -21.61
C PHE A 613 7.88 21.00 -22.04
N ASP A 614 8.87 20.93 -21.16
CA ASP A 614 10.17 21.62 -21.28
C ASP A 614 11.05 21.01 -22.38
N ARG A 615 10.93 19.70 -22.58
CA ARG A 615 11.69 18.96 -23.58
C ARG A 615 10.82 18.55 -24.75
N ARG A 616 11.24 18.95 -25.95
CA ARG A 616 10.56 18.65 -27.21
C ARG A 616 11.50 17.83 -28.06
N ILE A 617 11.09 16.62 -28.41
CA ILE A 617 11.91 15.67 -29.14
C ILE A 617 11.21 15.37 -30.46
N TYR A 618 11.88 15.74 -31.56
CA TYR A 618 11.44 15.42 -32.90
C TYR A 618 11.87 13.99 -33.25
N VAL A 619 10.92 13.16 -33.68
CA VAL A 619 11.17 11.82 -34.19
C VAL A 619 11.18 11.90 -35.72
N PRO A 620 12.36 11.86 -36.37
CA PRO A 620 12.44 11.86 -37.83
C PRO A 620 11.94 10.54 -38.43
N PRO A 621 11.57 10.54 -39.73
CA PRO A 621 11.38 9.30 -40.46
C PRO A 621 12.68 8.46 -40.47
N PRO A 622 12.60 7.12 -40.61
CA PRO A 622 13.78 6.26 -40.53
C PRO A 622 14.69 6.42 -41.76
N ASP A 623 15.98 6.64 -41.54
CA ASP A 623 17.04 6.62 -42.58
C ASP A 623 17.32 5.21 -43.14
N ASP A 624 18.14 5.09 -44.18
CA ASP A 624 18.53 3.79 -44.78
C ASP A 624 19.04 2.77 -43.75
N GLU A 625 19.91 3.21 -42.83
CA GLU A 625 20.44 2.39 -41.76
C GLU A 625 19.38 2.02 -40.72
N ALA A 626 18.47 2.95 -40.42
CA ALA A 626 17.37 2.70 -39.50
C ALA A 626 16.37 1.70 -40.09
N ARG A 627 16.03 1.82 -41.38
CA ARG A 627 15.18 0.88 -42.11
C ARG A 627 15.78 -0.52 -42.13
N LEU A 628 17.09 -0.64 -42.38
CA LEU A 628 17.79 -1.92 -42.31
C LEU A 628 17.64 -2.58 -40.92
N LYS A 629 17.89 -1.83 -39.85
CA LYS A 629 17.75 -2.32 -38.47
C LYS A 629 16.31 -2.72 -38.16
N ILE A 630 15.32 -1.91 -38.58
CA ILE A 630 13.89 -2.20 -38.39
C ILE A 630 13.53 -3.51 -39.10
N LEU A 631 13.95 -3.68 -40.35
CA LEU A 631 13.71 -4.92 -41.12
C LEU A 631 14.33 -6.12 -40.41
N GLN A 632 15.60 -6.03 -39.96
CA GLN A 632 16.26 -7.11 -39.23
C GLN A 632 15.50 -7.53 -37.95
N ILE A 633 14.99 -6.56 -37.19
CA ILE A 633 14.19 -6.83 -35.99
C ILE A 633 12.89 -7.53 -36.36
N LYS A 634 12.18 -7.03 -37.37
CA LYS A 634 10.87 -7.55 -37.79
C LYS A 634 10.95 -8.91 -38.48
N THR A 635 12.04 -9.19 -39.18
CA THR A 635 12.25 -10.47 -39.85
C THR A 635 12.94 -11.52 -38.96
N LYS A 636 13.31 -11.20 -37.71
CA LYS A 636 13.98 -12.16 -36.80
C LYS A 636 13.17 -13.42 -36.53
N SER A 637 11.85 -13.31 -36.52
CA SER A 637 10.90 -14.43 -36.34
C SER A 637 10.37 -15.00 -37.67
N MET A 638 10.79 -14.44 -38.81
CA MET A 638 10.34 -14.86 -40.14
C MET A 638 11.44 -15.69 -40.80
N PRO A 639 11.17 -16.93 -41.25
CA PRO A 639 12.14 -17.67 -42.02
C PRO A 639 12.28 -17.05 -43.42
N LEU A 640 13.45 -16.49 -43.68
CA LEU A 640 13.78 -15.88 -44.96
C LEU A 640 14.52 -16.87 -45.85
N ASP A 641 14.20 -16.88 -47.14
CA ASP A 641 15.00 -17.59 -48.13
C ASP A 641 16.31 -16.83 -48.41
N SER A 642 17.32 -17.56 -48.89
CA SER A 642 18.62 -17.01 -49.31
C SER A 642 18.52 -15.94 -50.41
N SER A 643 17.40 -15.88 -51.12
CA SER A 643 17.09 -14.85 -52.12
C SER A 643 16.79 -13.46 -51.55
N VAL A 644 16.58 -13.31 -50.23
CA VAL A 644 16.18 -12.03 -49.61
C VAL A 644 17.40 -11.30 -49.06
N ASP A 645 17.80 -10.21 -49.74
CA ASP A 645 18.79 -9.27 -49.22
C ASP A 645 18.12 -8.05 -48.56
N LEU A 646 18.23 -7.97 -47.22
CA LEU A 646 17.68 -6.88 -46.42
C LEU A 646 18.34 -5.52 -46.72
N VAL A 647 19.60 -5.51 -47.17
CA VAL A 647 20.33 -4.27 -47.52
C VAL A 647 19.82 -3.70 -48.85
N ALA A 648 19.53 -4.56 -49.82
CA ALA A 648 18.90 -4.14 -51.06
C ALA A 648 17.46 -3.64 -50.83
N LEU A 649 16.71 -4.30 -49.94
CA LEU A 649 15.34 -3.90 -49.59
C LEU A 649 15.29 -2.55 -48.86
N SER A 650 16.20 -2.28 -47.91
CA SER A 650 16.20 -1.01 -47.16
C SER A 650 16.37 0.22 -48.05
N LYS A 651 17.17 0.10 -49.12
CA LYS A 651 17.39 1.14 -50.14
C LYS A 651 16.18 1.35 -51.06
N ARG A 652 15.44 0.28 -51.38
CA ARG A 652 14.23 0.36 -52.22
C ARG A 652 13.03 0.94 -51.47
N LEU A 653 12.99 0.79 -50.14
CA LEU A 653 11.91 1.22 -49.26
C LEU A 653 12.08 2.66 -48.75
N ALA A 654 12.59 3.57 -49.59
CA ALA A 654 12.70 4.98 -49.25
C ALA A 654 11.30 5.61 -49.07
N GLY A 655 11.10 6.36 -47.97
CA GLY A 655 9.83 7.00 -47.64
C GLY A 655 8.83 6.11 -46.88
N TYR A 656 9.20 4.87 -46.55
CA TYR A 656 8.39 3.99 -45.70
C TYR A 656 8.65 4.30 -44.22
N SER A 657 7.58 4.45 -43.44
CA SER A 657 7.63 4.57 -41.98
C SER A 657 7.87 3.20 -41.31
N GLY A 658 8.17 3.18 -40.01
CA GLY A 658 8.33 1.94 -39.25
C GLY A 658 7.07 1.05 -39.28
N ALA A 659 5.88 1.65 -39.28
CA ALA A 659 4.62 0.94 -39.43
C ALA A 659 4.39 0.41 -40.86
N ASP A 660 4.84 1.15 -41.88
CA ASP A 660 4.75 0.68 -43.27
C ASP A 660 5.69 -0.51 -43.51
N LEU A 661 6.92 -0.47 -42.96
CA LEU A 661 7.86 -1.59 -43.02
C LEU A 661 7.29 -2.87 -42.36
N ASP A 662 6.64 -2.71 -41.21
CA ASP A 662 5.94 -3.82 -40.53
C ASP A 662 4.80 -4.37 -41.41
N SER A 663 4.06 -3.48 -42.08
CA SER A 663 2.99 -3.85 -43.00
C SER A 663 3.53 -4.59 -44.24
N VAL A 664 4.67 -4.16 -44.79
CA VAL A 664 5.35 -4.83 -45.91
C VAL A 664 5.81 -6.24 -45.50
N CYS A 665 6.44 -6.39 -44.33
CA CYS A 665 6.85 -7.70 -43.82
C CYS A 665 5.64 -8.63 -43.61
N ARG A 666 4.55 -8.09 -43.06
CA ARG A 666 3.32 -8.85 -42.82
C ARG A 666 2.63 -9.27 -44.12
N GLU A 667 2.52 -8.37 -45.10
CA GLU A 667 1.91 -8.69 -46.39
C GLU A 667 2.80 -9.64 -47.20
N ALA A 668 4.12 -9.54 -47.10
CA ALA A 668 5.05 -10.51 -47.69
C ALA A 668 4.83 -11.92 -47.11
N ALA A 669 4.64 -12.04 -45.78
CA ALA A 669 4.29 -13.31 -45.15
C ALA A 669 2.92 -13.83 -45.60
N PHE A 670 1.92 -12.97 -45.73
CA PHE A 670 0.62 -13.37 -46.29
C PHE A 670 0.69 -13.80 -47.76
N ASN A 671 1.52 -13.14 -48.57
CA ASN A 671 1.74 -13.51 -49.96
C ASN A 671 2.44 -14.87 -50.08
N ALA A 672 3.39 -15.17 -49.19
CA ALA A 672 3.97 -16.51 -49.09
C ALA A 672 2.92 -17.57 -48.72
N LEU A 673 2.06 -17.28 -47.73
CA LEU A 673 0.94 -18.16 -47.34
C LEU A 673 -0.09 -18.37 -48.47
N ARG A 674 -0.38 -17.32 -49.27
CA ARG A 674 -1.27 -17.40 -50.44
C ARG A 674 -0.66 -18.24 -51.56
N ARG A 675 0.67 -18.29 -51.67
CA ARG A 675 1.37 -19.11 -52.66
C ARG A 675 1.27 -20.59 -52.30
N ASP A 676 1.58 -20.93 -51.05
CA ASP A 676 1.40 -22.30 -50.53
C ASP A 676 1.29 -22.27 -48.99
N ILE A 677 0.23 -22.90 -48.49
CA ILE A 677 -0.16 -22.89 -47.08
C ILE A 677 0.85 -23.65 -46.19
N ASN A 678 1.66 -24.53 -46.78
CA ASN A 678 2.71 -25.29 -46.10
C ASN A 678 4.11 -24.68 -46.30
N THR A 679 4.22 -23.50 -46.91
CA THR A 679 5.52 -22.86 -47.10
C THR A 679 6.19 -22.50 -45.79
N GLY A 680 7.46 -22.90 -45.66
CA GLY A 680 8.29 -22.56 -44.52
C GLY A 680 9.10 -21.28 -44.69
N THR A 681 9.14 -20.65 -45.88
CA THR A 681 10.05 -19.52 -46.18
C THR A 681 9.41 -18.43 -47.04
N VAL A 682 9.81 -17.18 -46.80
CA VAL A 682 9.40 -15.99 -47.57
C VAL A 682 10.50 -15.65 -48.61
N ASN A 683 10.09 -15.45 -49.87
CA ASN A 683 11.02 -15.18 -50.98
C ASN A 683 10.97 -13.70 -51.40
N ILE A 684 11.97 -13.25 -52.17
CA ILE A 684 12.03 -11.88 -52.70
C ILE A 684 10.77 -11.48 -53.51
N ALA A 685 10.19 -12.41 -54.28
CA ALA A 685 8.98 -12.15 -55.07
C ALA A 685 7.76 -11.80 -54.20
N ASP A 686 7.68 -12.34 -52.99
CA ASP A 686 6.59 -12.07 -52.05
C ASP A 686 6.74 -10.65 -51.48
N PHE A 687 7.98 -10.21 -51.22
CA PHE A 687 8.30 -8.83 -50.85
C PHE A 687 8.03 -7.84 -51.99
N GLU A 688 8.36 -8.18 -53.25
CA GLU A 688 8.08 -7.31 -54.39
C GLU A 688 6.58 -7.10 -54.60
N LYS A 689 5.78 -8.15 -54.39
CA LYS A 689 4.33 -8.05 -54.41
C LYS A 689 3.81 -7.17 -53.27
N ALA A 690 4.33 -7.35 -52.05
CA ALA A 690 3.98 -6.52 -50.90
C ALA A 690 4.31 -5.03 -51.12
N ILE A 691 5.45 -4.72 -51.75
CA ILE A 691 5.85 -3.34 -52.08
C ILE A 691 4.87 -2.70 -53.08
N SER A 692 4.28 -3.48 -53.98
CA SER A 692 3.28 -2.95 -54.92
C SER A 692 1.93 -2.64 -54.26
N GLU A 693 1.61 -3.33 -53.17
CA GLU A 693 0.35 -3.19 -52.43
C GLU A 693 0.43 -2.12 -51.34
N VAL A 694 1.55 -2.04 -50.60
CA VAL A 694 1.78 -1.07 -49.52
C VAL A 694 2.49 0.17 -50.05
N ARG A 695 1.79 1.31 -50.04
CA ARG A 695 2.36 2.60 -50.47
C ARG A 695 3.15 3.28 -49.33
N PRO A 696 4.19 4.08 -49.64
CA PRO A 696 4.92 4.84 -48.64
C PRO A 696 4.01 5.91 -48.01
N SER A 697 3.99 5.97 -46.67
CA SER A 697 3.18 6.96 -45.94
C SER A 697 3.88 8.31 -45.76
N VAL A 698 5.21 8.37 -45.89
CA VAL A 698 5.97 9.61 -45.69
C VAL A 698 6.32 10.24 -47.04
N THR A 699 5.75 11.42 -47.31
CA THR A 699 6.12 12.21 -48.49
C THR A 699 7.25 13.19 -48.17
N PRO A 700 8.10 13.53 -49.16
CA PRO A 700 9.15 14.54 -49.00
C PRO A 700 8.63 15.92 -48.55
N ASP A 701 7.40 16.27 -48.94
CA ASP A 701 6.75 17.51 -48.53
C ASP A 701 6.32 17.50 -47.06
N MET A 702 5.85 16.35 -46.55
CA MET A 702 5.57 16.19 -45.12
C MET A 702 6.85 16.30 -44.30
N GLU A 703 7.95 15.68 -44.76
CA GLU A 703 9.23 15.74 -44.07
C GLU A 703 9.76 17.19 -43.97
N LYS A 704 9.71 17.95 -45.07
CA LYS A 704 10.04 19.39 -45.06
C LYS A 704 9.16 20.17 -44.09
N TRP A 705 7.85 19.89 -44.07
CA TRP A 705 6.92 20.54 -43.16
C TRP A 705 7.28 20.27 -41.68
N TYR A 706 7.58 19.02 -41.31
CA TYR A 706 7.98 18.68 -39.94
C TYR A 706 9.33 19.30 -39.55
N LEU A 707 10.28 19.38 -40.47
CA LEU A 707 11.58 20.04 -40.27
C LEU A 707 11.43 21.55 -40.05
N GLU A 708 10.62 22.23 -40.87
CA GLU A 708 10.29 23.64 -40.72
C GLU A 708 9.54 23.90 -39.42
N MET A 709 8.59 23.02 -39.08
CA MET A 709 7.85 23.10 -37.82
C MET A 709 8.80 22.91 -36.62
N SER A 710 9.69 21.92 -36.65
CA SER A 710 10.68 21.72 -35.59
C SER A 710 11.59 22.95 -35.40
N LYS A 711 11.96 23.64 -36.48
CA LYS A 711 12.70 24.91 -36.42
C LYS A 711 11.88 26.02 -35.77
N ARG A 712 10.61 26.20 -36.18
CA ARG A 712 9.69 27.17 -35.55
C ARG A 712 9.43 26.90 -34.08
N PHE A 713 9.42 25.63 -33.68
CA PHE A 713 9.28 25.20 -32.29
C PHE A 713 10.56 25.41 -31.46
N LYS A 714 11.73 25.57 -32.08
CA LYS A 714 13.00 25.91 -31.40
C LYS A 714 13.19 27.42 -31.25
N GLU A 715 12.57 28.24 -32.09
CA GLU A 715 12.62 29.69 -31.98
C GLU A 715 11.65 30.20 -30.88
N PRO A 716 12.12 31.02 -29.93
CA PRO A 716 11.21 31.65 -28.96
C PRO A 716 10.28 32.61 -29.72
N GLN A 717 8.97 32.38 -29.63
CA GLN A 717 7.97 33.30 -30.18
C GLN A 717 8.21 34.69 -29.58
N LYS A 718 8.64 35.65 -30.42
CA LYS A 718 8.66 37.06 -30.03
C LYS A 718 7.22 37.47 -29.70
N PRO A 719 6.98 38.21 -28.60
CA PRO A 719 5.66 38.75 -28.33
C PRO A 719 5.23 39.62 -29.52
N PRO A 720 3.93 39.63 -29.88
CA PRO A 720 3.44 40.45 -30.97
C PRO A 720 3.81 41.91 -30.68
N MET A 721 4.48 42.53 -31.64
CA MET A 721 4.87 43.94 -31.58
C MET A 721 3.56 44.74 -31.54
N ILE A 722 3.25 45.33 -30.40
CA ILE A 722 2.16 46.28 -30.26
C ILE A 722 2.55 47.47 -31.14
N ILE A 723 1.91 47.60 -32.30
CA ILE A 723 2.01 48.80 -33.11
C ILE A 723 1.27 49.89 -32.31
N ALA A 724 2.04 50.87 -31.85
CA ALA A 724 1.57 52.01 -31.05
C ALA A 724 0.64 52.93 -31.86
#